data_AF-A0A5S5BP25-F1
#
_entry.id   AF-A0A5S5BP25-F1
#
_cell.length_a   1.000
_cell.length_b   1.000
_cell.length_c   1.000
_cell.angle_alpha   90.00
_cell.angle_beta   90.00
_cell.angle_gamma   90.00
#
_symmetry.space_group_name_H-M   'P 1'
#
loop_
_entity.id
_entity.type
_entity.pdbx_description
1 polymer ?
#
loop_
_entity_poly.entity_id
_entity_poly.type
_entity_poly.pdbx_seq_one_letter_code
_entity_poly.pdbx_strand_id
1 'polypeptide(L)'
;MRWKKCTAALLAAVAFMGPIAAGHDAVTAAAGAQSQASNPNASGKQLASALAELSEYNLIGVTADGWIYVDEYYFEPGTYRQQYRVLKKKAGDSALQDATKDKLIRPSAPSRQFAVPDQIDYNIRAAATAGPYLRNLAAKSNVHILSIAGETVLYWEGEIARDDYGDERLSKGVIKRAKLDGTSVNVVVSDPGTLQLSHMTVANQTLYYTVANAAAKPSANPGEAAIVYSLYRIGLDGKNKKLLAGDYLGGVDRMNRTVRGIALHRAYQQSVPVQIWNGNIVYQATTGMYKMKTDGTGKTRLAADHPVRPILDGDAIYYGTKRIVPGTKKRTDELGPIYQVKLSGGKPVPLTKGGSKLLFAKDGWAYTESDPDELDQRLTRIKPGTGSQSLINGLKGSESFAVTHVYGDLILYGKYSHRSNRTYHAMNWDGSGKKEILVLRTNAYPDPVSGGQTLDAEEAIRLNYGKYEMPAELKRVLKLQEDLREKKLLDYGDMFGVYFYEDGVDSRYLNTPLDVITFGSPGVDGIHYGFLTDFGEVTSLEEAYIVRVEPMNFDDPVRIVARNLHDFLRMLVYAENAAHVLDMNADKASVSTIMAPDPDAWEPGRDDALVRHLVSQTLKLEKMPDPYAYFQQLKKARGLAATVPTEDGLGVVPSTGAGIPAERFDFAGKEWLELADAKAFFGSAPREAKLVFLRDAQSRGWINEADEDVKQFLKQELRAIGLDDEADRIGYPDYEDYYEEGYTEKETDWMEIESEDDEYLGSISIDWFSW
;
A
#
# COMPACT_ATOMS: atom_id res chain seq x y z
N MET A 1 17.46 -24.64 -92.15
CA MET A 1 18.77 -25.34 -92.31
C MET A 1 19.84 -24.44 -91.68
N ARG A 2 20.71 -24.93 -90.78
CA ARG A 2 22.16 -25.19 -91.02
C ARG A 2 22.89 -24.04 -91.75
N TRP A 3 24.06 -23.53 -91.38
CA TRP A 3 25.10 -23.84 -90.36
C TRP A 3 26.17 -22.70 -90.42
N LYS A 4 27.14 -22.46 -89.52
CA LYS A 4 27.59 -23.01 -88.22
C LYS A 4 28.60 -21.99 -87.60
N LYS A 5 29.07 -22.23 -86.35
CA LYS A 5 30.25 -21.62 -85.66
C LYS A 5 30.09 -20.18 -85.13
N CYS A 6 30.42 -19.85 -83.87
CA CYS A 6 30.95 -20.65 -82.74
C CYS A 6 30.22 -20.33 -81.41
N THR A 7 30.18 -21.32 -80.53
CA THR A 7 29.42 -21.30 -79.27
C THR A 7 30.31 -21.08 -78.05
N ALA A 8 29.71 -20.42 -77.04
CA ALA A 8 30.00 -20.40 -75.61
C ALA A 8 30.97 -21.42 -74.98
N ALA A 9 31.63 -20.99 -73.90
CA ALA A 9 31.35 -21.54 -72.56
C ALA A 9 31.66 -20.54 -71.43
N LEU A 10 30.86 -20.63 -70.37
CA LEU A 10 30.97 -19.91 -69.09
C LEU A 10 31.99 -20.62 -68.16
N LEU A 11 32.25 -20.01 -66.98
CA LEU A 11 32.84 -20.59 -65.76
C LEU A 11 34.38 -20.86 -65.73
N ALA A 12 35.14 -19.90 -65.17
CA ALA A 12 35.94 -20.11 -63.94
C ALA A 12 36.70 -18.83 -63.48
N ALA A 13 36.47 -18.46 -62.21
CA ALA A 13 37.37 -17.82 -61.24
C ALA A 13 38.50 -16.82 -61.64
N VAL A 14 38.46 -15.63 -61.01
CA VAL A 14 39.58 -14.92 -60.32
C VAL A 14 40.72 -14.39 -61.25
N ALA A 15 41.08 -13.10 -61.30
CA ALA A 15 41.41 -12.21 -60.18
C ALA A 15 41.49 -10.70 -60.57
N PHE A 16 41.75 -9.84 -59.57
CA PHE A 16 42.32 -8.47 -59.66
C PHE A 16 41.54 -7.38 -60.43
N MET A 17 40.67 -6.66 -59.71
CA MET A 17 40.89 -5.27 -59.21
C MET A 17 39.55 -4.69 -58.72
N GLY A 18 39.49 -4.23 -57.47
CA GLY A 18 38.23 -3.87 -56.79
C GLY A 18 37.89 -2.37 -56.81
N PRO A 19 36.63 -2.00 -56.49
CA PRO A 19 36.19 -0.60 -56.42
C PRO A 19 36.35 0.00 -55.00
N ILE A 20 36.77 1.26 -54.94
CA ILE A 20 36.74 2.09 -53.72
C ILE A 20 35.38 2.81 -53.66
N ALA A 21 34.41 2.27 -52.90
CA ALA A 21 33.17 2.97 -52.56
C ALA A 21 32.36 2.27 -51.43
N ALA A 22 32.90 2.22 -50.20
CA ALA A 22 32.14 1.77 -49.02
C ALA A 22 32.75 2.35 -47.72
N GLY A 23 32.50 3.63 -47.45
CA GLY A 23 33.15 4.35 -46.34
C GLY A 23 32.24 5.17 -45.42
N HIS A 24 30.93 5.26 -45.68
CA HIS A 24 30.05 6.21 -44.98
C HIS A 24 28.82 5.60 -44.29
N ASP A 25 28.38 4.40 -44.68
CA ASP A 25 27.16 3.77 -44.12
C ASP A 25 27.44 2.81 -42.94
N ALA A 26 28.71 2.42 -42.71
CA ALA A 26 29.08 1.48 -41.65
C ALA A 26 29.07 2.10 -40.24
N VAL A 27 29.32 3.42 -40.12
CA VAL A 27 29.44 4.11 -38.83
C VAL A 27 28.07 4.29 -38.15
N THR A 28 27.02 4.51 -38.94
CA THR A 28 25.65 4.70 -38.45
C THR A 28 24.98 3.39 -38.00
N ALA A 29 25.38 2.25 -38.58
CA ALA A 29 24.90 0.92 -38.17
C ALA A 29 25.58 0.43 -36.88
N ALA A 30 26.88 0.70 -36.69
CA ALA A 30 27.63 0.25 -35.53
C ALA A 30 27.12 0.86 -34.20
N ALA A 31 26.68 2.13 -34.21
CA ALA A 31 26.15 2.82 -33.03
C ALA A 31 24.80 2.27 -32.53
N GLY A 32 24.03 1.57 -33.39
CA GLY A 32 22.76 0.93 -33.02
C GLY A 32 22.90 -0.52 -32.53
N ALA A 33 24.00 -1.19 -32.85
CA ALA A 33 24.17 -2.63 -32.58
C ALA A 33 24.78 -2.94 -31.20
N GLN A 34 25.38 -1.95 -30.51
CA GLN A 34 26.12 -2.17 -29.26
C GLN A 34 25.26 -2.28 -27.98
N SER A 35 23.92 -2.30 -28.09
CA SER A 35 23.00 -2.47 -26.94
C SER A 35 22.21 -3.79 -26.93
N GLN A 36 22.54 -4.74 -27.81
CA GLN A 36 21.88 -6.07 -27.88
C GLN A 36 22.89 -7.23 -27.79
N ALA A 37 23.74 -7.24 -26.76
CA ALA A 37 24.49 -8.42 -26.36
C ALA A 37 23.73 -9.17 -25.25
N SER A 38 22.87 -10.11 -25.63
CA SER A 38 22.28 -11.07 -24.70
C SER A 38 23.35 -12.07 -24.23
N ASN A 39 23.55 -12.18 -22.92
CA ASN A 39 24.52 -13.09 -22.30
C ASN A 39 23.76 -14.23 -21.58
N PRO A 40 24.03 -15.53 -21.83
CA PRO A 40 23.06 -16.60 -21.53
C PRO A 40 23.25 -17.32 -20.18
N ASN A 41 24.11 -16.83 -19.27
CA ASN A 41 24.70 -17.66 -18.20
C ASN A 41 24.05 -17.55 -16.81
N ALA A 42 22.72 -17.56 -16.77
CA ALA A 42 21.97 -18.23 -15.71
C ALA A 42 20.70 -18.80 -16.33
N SER A 43 20.51 -20.12 -16.30
CA SER A 43 19.22 -20.67 -16.71
C SER A 43 18.14 -20.15 -15.76
N GLY A 44 16.95 -19.80 -16.27
CA GLY A 44 15.87 -19.25 -15.44
C GLY A 44 15.51 -20.15 -14.24
N LYS A 45 15.77 -21.47 -14.35
CA LYS A 45 15.69 -22.43 -13.25
C LYS A 45 16.65 -22.12 -12.09
N GLN A 46 17.92 -21.84 -12.38
CA GLN A 46 18.94 -21.53 -11.36
C GLN A 46 18.59 -20.22 -10.63
N LEU A 47 18.31 -19.15 -11.39
CA LEU A 47 17.91 -17.86 -10.83
C LEU A 47 16.70 -18.01 -9.90
N ALA A 48 15.67 -18.72 -10.36
CA ALA A 48 14.45 -18.88 -9.59
C ALA A 48 14.61 -19.81 -8.37
N SER A 49 15.53 -20.79 -8.37
CA SER A 49 15.88 -21.54 -7.16
C SER A 49 16.55 -20.64 -6.12
N ALA A 50 17.53 -19.85 -6.54
CA ALA A 50 18.24 -18.95 -5.62
C ALA A 50 17.38 -17.79 -5.11
N LEU A 51 16.32 -17.39 -5.82
CA LEU A 51 15.28 -16.49 -5.29
C LEU A 51 14.41 -17.16 -4.21
N ALA A 52 14.14 -18.46 -4.31
CA ALA A 52 13.34 -19.18 -3.31
C ALA A 52 14.12 -19.43 -2.01
N GLU A 53 15.45 -19.49 -2.07
CA GLU A 53 16.37 -19.51 -0.92
C GLU A 53 16.48 -18.14 -0.20
N LEU A 54 15.80 -17.10 -0.70
CA LEU A 54 15.87 -15.72 -0.20
C LEU A 54 14.50 -15.22 0.29
N SER A 55 13.63 -16.13 0.74
CA SER A 55 12.26 -15.83 1.11
C SER A 55 12.10 -14.85 2.28
N GLU A 56 13.12 -14.69 3.10
CA GLU A 56 13.15 -13.84 4.29
C GLU A 56 13.64 -12.40 4.00
N TYR A 57 14.02 -12.09 2.74
CA TYR A 57 14.67 -10.84 2.35
C TYR A 57 13.88 -10.14 1.22
N ASN A 58 13.87 -8.80 1.18
CA ASN A 58 13.23 -8.11 0.05
C ASN A 58 14.17 -8.06 -1.16
N LEU A 59 13.65 -8.46 -2.33
CA LEU A 59 14.41 -8.42 -3.59
C LEU A 59 14.62 -6.98 -4.08
N ILE A 60 15.86 -6.50 -4.01
CA ILE A 60 16.27 -5.20 -4.59
C ILE A 60 16.40 -5.31 -6.12
N GLY A 61 16.91 -6.44 -6.64
CA GLY A 61 17.00 -6.67 -8.07
C GLY A 61 17.99 -7.76 -8.47
N VAL A 62 18.11 -7.98 -9.78
CA VAL A 62 19.01 -8.98 -10.37
C VAL A 62 19.86 -8.34 -11.47
N THR A 63 21.18 -8.55 -11.45
CA THR A 63 22.09 -8.03 -12.51
C THR A 63 22.19 -8.96 -13.71
N ALA A 64 22.63 -8.41 -14.85
CA ALA A 64 22.84 -9.15 -16.08
C ALA A 64 23.89 -10.27 -16.00
N ASP A 65 24.79 -10.24 -15.00
CA ASP A 65 25.75 -11.31 -14.71
C ASP A 65 25.28 -12.28 -13.61
N GLY A 66 24.01 -12.22 -13.20
CA GLY A 66 23.35 -13.23 -12.38
C GLY A 66 23.47 -13.07 -10.87
N TRP A 67 23.89 -11.89 -10.37
CA TRP A 67 23.77 -11.59 -8.93
C TRP A 67 22.34 -11.19 -8.61
N ILE A 68 21.79 -11.81 -7.57
CA ILE A 68 20.56 -11.42 -6.90
C ILE A 68 20.97 -10.52 -5.75
N TYR A 69 20.40 -9.32 -5.65
CA TYR A 69 20.59 -8.40 -4.52
C TYR A 69 19.31 -8.33 -3.70
N VAL A 70 19.45 -8.38 -2.39
CA VAL A 70 18.36 -8.27 -1.42
C VAL A 70 18.72 -7.28 -0.33
N ASP A 71 17.74 -6.68 0.34
CA ASP A 71 17.99 -6.02 1.62
C ASP A 71 17.77 -7.00 2.77
N GLU A 72 18.59 -6.84 3.80
CA GLU A 72 18.32 -7.38 5.12
C GLU A 72 18.07 -6.21 6.06
N TYR A 73 16.91 -6.27 6.71
CA TYR A 73 16.48 -5.35 7.74
C TYR A 73 16.98 -5.84 9.09
N TYR A 74 17.68 -4.99 9.83
CA TYR A 74 18.12 -5.31 11.18
C TYR A 74 18.20 -4.05 12.05
N PHE A 75 17.95 -4.22 13.35
CA PHE A 75 18.22 -3.18 14.34
C PHE A 75 19.68 -3.25 14.78
N GLU A 76 20.37 -2.11 14.84
CA GLU A 76 21.73 -2.04 15.37
C GLU A 76 21.71 -2.34 16.88
N PRO A 77 22.37 -3.41 17.37
CA PRO A 77 22.20 -3.89 18.74
C PRO A 77 22.44 -2.83 19.81
N GLY A 78 21.45 -2.63 20.69
CA GLY A 78 21.47 -1.58 21.71
C GLY A 78 21.03 -0.20 21.23
N THR A 79 20.42 -0.10 20.04
CA THR A 79 19.81 1.13 19.52
C THR A 79 18.53 0.85 18.75
N TYR A 80 17.60 1.79 18.75
CA TYR A 80 16.42 1.80 17.87
C TYR A 80 16.72 2.23 16.42
N ARG A 81 18.01 2.27 16.03
CA ARG A 81 18.39 2.67 14.67
C ARG A 81 18.22 1.48 13.72
N GLN A 82 17.18 1.57 12.91
CA GLN A 82 16.97 0.71 11.75
C GLN A 82 18.19 0.84 10.82
N GLN A 83 18.85 -0.28 10.55
CA GLN A 83 19.91 -0.35 9.55
C GLN A 83 19.53 -1.32 8.44
N TYR A 84 19.86 -0.92 7.21
CA TYR A 84 19.72 -1.75 6.02
C TYR A 84 21.12 -2.18 5.58
N ARG A 85 21.37 -3.48 5.53
CA ARG A 85 22.51 -4.01 4.76
C ARG A 85 22.00 -4.57 3.45
N VAL A 86 22.65 -4.19 2.37
CA VAL A 86 22.38 -4.79 1.06
C VAL A 86 23.23 -6.06 0.98
N LEU A 87 22.62 -7.17 0.63
CA LEU A 87 23.29 -8.44 0.41
C LEU A 87 23.19 -8.85 -1.05
N LYS A 88 24.07 -9.76 -1.48
CA LYS A 88 23.98 -10.42 -2.79
C LYS A 88 24.37 -11.89 -2.76
N LYS A 89 23.89 -12.66 -3.73
CA LYS A 89 24.43 -14.00 -4.08
C LYS A 89 24.24 -14.29 -5.56
N LYS A 90 25.04 -15.18 -6.15
CA LYS A 90 24.71 -15.79 -7.45
C LYS A 90 23.85 -17.03 -7.24
N ALA A 91 23.24 -17.47 -8.34
CA ALA A 91 22.46 -18.69 -8.32
C ALA A 91 23.35 -19.93 -8.13
N GLY A 92 23.16 -20.64 -7.01
CA GLY A 92 23.99 -21.77 -6.59
C GLY A 92 25.03 -21.43 -5.51
N ASP A 93 25.19 -20.16 -5.13
CA ASP A 93 26.01 -19.78 -3.98
C ASP A 93 25.28 -20.13 -2.67
N SER A 94 25.96 -20.81 -1.75
CA SER A 94 25.38 -21.23 -0.46
C SER A 94 25.24 -20.11 0.57
N ALA A 95 25.90 -18.97 0.36
CA ALA A 95 25.94 -17.86 1.32
C ALA A 95 25.67 -16.51 0.63
N LEU A 96 24.98 -15.63 1.36
CA LEU A 96 24.88 -14.22 1.01
C LEU A 96 26.20 -13.48 1.34
N GLN A 97 26.51 -12.48 0.53
CA GLN A 97 27.69 -11.62 0.65
C GLN A 97 27.24 -10.19 0.93
N ASP A 98 27.89 -9.49 1.86
CA ASP A 98 27.63 -8.06 2.07
C ASP A 98 27.97 -7.27 0.80
N ALA A 99 26.94 -6.61 0.28
CA ALA A 99 26.90 -5.80 -0.92
C ALA A 99 26.58 -4.32 -0.63
N THR A 100 26.54 -3.92 0.64
CA THR A 100 26.27 -2.54 1.09
C THR A 100 27.28 -1.53 0.51
N LYS A 101 28.49 -2.00 0.19
CA LYS A 101 29.58 -1.23 -0.44
C LYS A 101 29.74 -1.49 -1.95
N ASP A 102 28.91 -2.35 -2.55
CA ASP A 102 29.01 -2.61 -3.99
C ASP A 102 28.62 -1.41 -4.82
N LYS A 103 29.26 -1.29 -5.98
CA LYS A 103 28.88 -0.35 -7.05
C LYS A 103 27.67 -0.88 -7.80
N LEU A 104 26.55 -0.98 -7.10
CA LEU A 104 25.26 -1.33 -7.67
C LEU A 104 24.85 -0.27 -8.72
N ILE A 105 24.87 -0.66 -9.99
CA ILE A 105 24.08 0.01 -11.03
C ILE A 105 22.61 -0.37 -10.75
N ARG A 106 21.98 0.30 -9.77
CA ARG A 106 20.60 0.01 -9.34
C ARG A 106 19.63 0.18 -10.51
N PRO A 107 18.94 -0.88 -10.98
CA PRO A 107 17.74 -0.74 -11.80
C PRO A 107 16.56 -0.51 -10.84
N SER A 108 16.47 0.72 -10.32
CA SER A 108 15.32 1.30 -9.59
C SER A 108 14.59 0.39 -8.58
N ALA A 109 15.06 0.39 -7.33
CA ALA A 109 14.29 -0.04 -6.15
C ALA A 109 14.50 0.95 -4.98
N PRO A 110 13.41 1.42 -4.35
CA PRO A 110 13.45 2.07 -3.05
C PRO A 110 12.36 1.54 -2.09
N SER A 111 12.64 1.64 -0.80
CA SER A 111 11.66 1.63 0.28
C SER A 111 11.20 3.05 0.62
N ARG A 112 9.93 3.15 1.06
CA ARG A 112 9.19 4.26 1.70
C ARG A 112 9.52 5.75 1.33
N GLN A 113 8.56 6.34 0.61
CA GLN A 113 8.15 7.76 0.52
C GLN A 113 9.09 8.84 -0.08
N PHE A 114 8.42 9.87 -0.66
CA PHE A 114 8.89 11.14 -1.23
C PHE A 114 9.54 11.20 -2.62
N ALA A 115 9.33 12.34 -3.30
CA ALA A 115 9.52 12.55 -4.73
C ALA A 115 10.96 12.91 -5.15
N VAL A 116 11.32 12.49 -6.38
CA VAL A 116 12.56 12.83 -7.11
C VAL A 116 13.91 12.22 -6.62
N PRO A 117 14.14 11.54 -5.47
CA PRO A 117 15.49 11.47 -4.91
C PRO A 117 16.34 10.34 -5.51
N ASP A 118 15.76 9.27 -6.05
CA ASP A 118 16.48 8.04 -6.44
C ASP A 118 17.62 8.27 -7.46
N GLN A 119 17.43 9.17 -8.42
CA GLN A 119 18.45 9.51 -9.42
C GLN A 119 19.57 10.35 -8.79
N ILE A 120 19.22 11.18 -7.81
CA ILE A 120 20.13 12.03 -7.04
C ILE A 120 20.96 11.14 -6.10
N ASP A 121 20.35 10.19 -5.38
CA ASP A 121 21.04 9.30 -4.44
C ASP A 121 22.01 8.34 -5.14
N TYR A 122 21.64 7.81 -6.32
CA TYR A 122 22.58 7.08 -7.19
C TYR A 122 23.77 7.97 -7.61
N ASN A 123 23.49 9.21 -8.05
CA ASN A 123 24.54 10.14 -8.44
C ASN A 123 25.41 10.59 -7.25
N ILE A 124 24.87 10.67 -6.02
CA ILE A 124 25.58 10.93 -4.77
C ILE A 124 26.53 9.77 -4.43
N ARG A 125 26.06 8.52 -4.51
CA ARG A 125 26.89 7.32 -4.28
C ARG A 125 27.99 7.18 -5.34
N ALA A 126 27.71 7.50 -6.60
CA ALA A 126 28.73 7.60 -7.64
C ALA A 126 29.74 8.73 -7.34
N ALA A 127 29.23 9.92 -6.99
CA ALA A 127 30.01 11.11 -6.63
C ALA A 127 30.98 10.87 -5.46
N ALA A 128 30.57 10.08 -4.45
CA ALA A 128 31.42 9.67 -3.33
C ALA A 128 32.76 9.08 -3.79
N THR A 129 32.77 8.34 -4.90
CA THR A 129 33.96 7.69 -5.47
C THR A 129 34.70 8.51 -6.54
N ALA A 130 34.08 9.58 -7.07
CA ALA A 130 34.52 10.24 -8.30
C ALA A 130 35.28 11.56 -8.10
N GLY A 131 35.59 11.94 -6.86
CA GLY A 131 36.56 13.00 -6.54
C GLY A 131 36.10 13.97 -5.43
N PRO A 132 37.00 14.83 -4.91
CA PRO A 132 36.67 15.78 -3.84
C PRO A 132 35.55 16.75 -4.20
N TYR A 133 35.55 17.28 -5.44
CA TYR A 133 34.55 18.25 -5.87
C TYR A 133 33.14 17.65 -5.97
N LEU A 134 33.02 16.44 -6.52
CA LEU A 134 31.73 15.73 -6.59
C LEU A 134 31.18 15.39 -5.20
N ARG A 135 32.03 15.01 -4.24
CA ARG A 135 31.63 14.88 -2.82
C ARG A 135 31.12 16.20 -2.24
N ASN A 136 31.83 17.30 -2.49
CA ASN A 136 31.43 18.62 -2.00
C ASN A 136 30.13 19.14 -2.64
N LEU A 137 29.81 18.74 -3.88
CA LEU A 137 28.50 18.99 -4.48
C LEU A 137 27.41 18.13 -3.85
N ALA A 138 27.66 16.82 -3.67
CA ALA A 138 26.72 15.87 -3.07
C ALA A 138 26.37 16.18 -1.60
N ALA A 139 27.27 16.82 -0.86
CA ALA A 139 27.05 17.22 0.53
C ALA A 139 26.22 18.51 0.71
N LYS A 140 25.86 19.19 -0.38
CA LYS A 140 25.03 20.41 -0.33
C LYS A 140 23.55 20.04 -0.46
N SER A 141 22.74 20.38 0.55
CA SER A 141 21.28 20.21 0.51
C SER A 141 20.59 20.98 -0.63
N ASN A 142 21.22 22.02 -1.16
CA ASN A 142 20.69 22.87 -2.22
C ASN A 142 21.19 22.49 -3.64
N VAL A 143 21.75 21.28 -3.82
CA VAL A 143 22.33 20.78 -5.07
C VAL A 143 21.79 19.40 -5.43
N HIS A 144 21.40 19.24 -6.70
CA HIS A 144 20.99 17.95 -7.25
C HIS A 144 21.82 17.60 -8.47
N ILE A 145 22.58 16.50 -8.41
CA ILE A 145 23.36 16.01 -9.55
C ILE A 145 22.39 15.37 -10.56
N LEU A 146 22.36 15.91 -11.79
CA LEU A 146 21.44 15.48 -12.85
C LEU A 146 22.06 14.41 -13.73
N SER A 147 23.34 14.58 -14.09
CA SER A 147 24.05 13.68 -14.99
C SER A 147 25.56 13.77 -14.80
N ILE A 148 26.25 12.64 -14.93
CA ILE A 148 27.71 12.55 -15.02
C ILE A 148 28.04 11.87 -16.35
N ALA A 149 28.84 12.54 -17.18
CA ALA A 149 29.22 12.06 -18.52
C ALA A 149 30.68 12.42 -18.81
N GLY A 150 31.53 11.39 -18.93
CA GLY A 150 32.98 11.55 -19.06
C GLY A 150 33.56 12.36 -17.89
N GLU A 151 34.39 13.36 -18.20
CA GLU A 151 34.97 14.27 -17.21
C GLU A 151 34.04 15.40 -16.77
N THR A 152 32.73 15.36 -17.06
CA THR A 152 31.81 16.47 -16.73
C THR A 152 30.58 16.05 -15.94
N VAL A 153 30.18 16.93 -15.02
CA VAL A 153 28.94 16.83 -14.23
C VAL A 153 28.00 17.95 -14.63
N LEU A 154 26.72 17.61 -14.79
CA LEU A 154 25.59 18.54 -14.86
C LEU A 154 24.81 18.44 -13.55
N TYR A 155 24.60 19.56 -12.87
CA TYR A 155 23.90 19.63 -11.60
C TYR A 155 22.99 20.87 -11.55
N TRP A 156 21.89 20.80 -10.83
CA TRP A 156 21.10 21.95 -10.44
C TRP A 156 21.60 22.48 -9.09
N GLU A 157 21.56 23.79 -8.89
CA GLU A 157 21.84 24.47 -7.61
C GLU A 157 20.83 25.62 -7.43
N GLY A 158 20.08 25.62 -6.32
CA GLY A 158 18.98 26.57 -6.10
C GLY A 158 18.18 26.32 -4.82
N GLU A 159 17.04 27.00 -4.68
CA GLU A 159 16.14 26.88 -3.53
C GLU A 159 15.13 25.74 -3.73
N ILE A 160 15.09 24.79 -2.79
CA ILE A 160 14.05 23.76 -2.73
C ILE A 160 12.82 24.39 -2.09
N ALA A 161 11.69 24.44 -2.79
CA ALA A 161 10.40 24.65 -2.15
C ALA A 161 9.78 23.28 -1.88
N ARG A 162 9.09 23.12 -0.75
CA ARG A 162 8.19 21.99 -0.52
C ARG A 162 6.77 22.48 -0.73
N ASP A 163 5.92 21.67 -1.34
CA ASP A 163 4.48 21.92 -1.33
C ASP A 163 3.85 21.37 -0.05
N ASP A 164 2.53 21.57 0.10
CA ASP A 164 1.77 21.18 1.29
C ASP A 164 1.78 19.66 1.56
N TYR A 165 2.25 18.85 0.61
CA TYR A 165 2.41 17.39 0.74
C TYR A 165 3.86 16.99 1.06
N GLY A 166 4.76 17.95 1.25
CA GLY A 166 6.18 17.72 1.50
C GLY A 166 7.00 17.40 0.24
N ASP A 167 6.39 17.38 -0.95
CA ASP A 167 7.10 17.04 -2.19
C ASP A 167 8.03 18.19 -2.61
N GLU A 168 9.30 17.85 -2.89
CA GLU A 168 10.34 18.82 -3.23
C GLU A 168 10.16 19.38 -4.66
N ARG A 169 9.51 20.54 -4.75
CA ARG A 169 9.39 21.33 -5.97
C ARG A 169 10.55 22.31 -6.08
N LEU A 170 11.47 22.02 -6.99
CA LEU A 170 12.63 22.89 -7.20
C LEU A 170 12.22 24.25 -7.74
N SER A 171 12.45 25.29 -6.94
CA SER A 171 11.96 26.63 -7.21
C SER A 171 12.94 27.41 -8.09
N LYS A 172 13.42 28.57 -7.64
CA LYS A 172 14.44 29.35 -8.33
C LYS A 172 15.79 28.64 -8.21
N GLY A 173 16.37 28.28 -9.34
CA GLY A 173 17.68 27.64 -9.38
C GLY A 173 18.31 27.69 -10.76
N VAL A 174 19.57 27.32 -10.82
CA VAL A 174 20.35 27.30 -12.05
C VAL A 174 20.90 25.91 -12.32
N ILE A 175 20.90 25.51 -13.59
CA ILE A 175 21.60 24.29 -14.01
C ILE A 175 23.02 24.69 -14.38
N LYS A 176 24.01 24.09 -13.71
CA LYS A 176 25.44 24.29 -13.91
C LYS A 176 26.09 23.05 -14.50
N ARG A 177 27.12 23.27 -15.29
CA ARG A 177 28.04 22.24 -15.76
C ARG A 177 29.44 22.54 -15.25
N ALA A 178 30.15 21.53 -14.77
CA ALA A 178 31.54 21.61 -14.34
C ALA A 178 32.32 20.39 -14.83
N LYS A 179 33.64 20.45 -14.77
CA LYS A 179 34.47 19.24 -14.77
C LYS A 179 34.39 18.52 -13.42
N LEU A 180 34.74 17.23 -13.37
CA LEU A 180 34.72 16.45 -12.12
C LEU A 180 35.74 16.91 -11.07
N ASP A 181 36.77 17.65 -11.50
CA ASP A 181 37.75 18.31 -10.61
C ASP A 181 37.28 19.66 -10.04
N GLY A 182 36.10 20.15 -10.47
CA GLY A 182 35.56 21.45 -10.07
C GLY A 182 35.99 22.63 -10.93
N THR A 183 36.80 22.41 -11.97
CA THR A 183 37.16 23.45 -12.92
C THR A 183 36.07 23.66 -13.98
N SER A 184 36.16 24.78 -14.72
CA SER A 184 35.23 25.10 -15.81
C SER A 184 33.74 25.09 -15.42
N VAL A 185 33.40 25.57 -14.21
CA VAL A 185 32.00 25.77 -13.79
C VAL A 185 31.35 26.84 -14.67
N ASN A 186 30.28 26.48 -15.37
CA ASN A 186 29.51 27.37 -16.23
C ASN A 186 28.01 27.19 -15.94
N VAL A 187 27.24 28.28 -15.97
CA VAL A 187 25.78 28.22 -15.92
C VAL A 187 25.26 27.83 -17.31
N VAL A 188 24.49 26.75 -17.37
CA VAL A 188 23.83 26.25 -18.59
C VAL A 188 22.41 26.79 -18.69
N VAL A 189 21.63 26.79 -17.61
CA VAL A 189 20.25 27.32 -17.57
C VAL A 189 20.09 28.24 -16.37
N SER A 190 19.48 29.40 -16.59
CA SER A 190 19.12 30.40 -15.56
C SER A 190 17.73 30.97 -15.82
N ASP A 191 16.75 30.08 -16.00
CA ASP A 191 15.38 30.49 -16.32
C ASP A 191 14.62 30.92 -15.05
N PRO A 192 13.79 31.97 -15.10
CA PRO A 192 13.13 32.53 -13.92
C PRO A 192 11.91 31.72 -13.42
N GLY A 193 11.54 30.64 -14.12
CA GLY A 193 10.40 29.78 -13.75
C GLY A 193 10.84 28.44 -13.16
N THR A 194 9.94 27.79 -12.43
CA THR A 194 10.14 26.50 -11.77
C THR A 194 10.61 25.43 -12.77
N LEU A 195 11.74 24.80 -12.48
CA LEU A 195 12.35 23.75 -13.30
C LEU A 195 11.92 22.36 -12.80
N GLN A 196 11.43 21.50 -13.69
CA GLN A 196 11.14 20.11 -13.33
C GLN A 196 12.33 19.19 -13.66
N LEU A 197 13.03 18.68 -12.64
CA LEU A 197 14.17 17.76 -12.85
C LEU A 197 13.74 16.45 -13.49
N SER A 198 12.56 15.93 -13.13
CA SER A 198 12.00 14.70 -13.71
C SER A 198 11.84 14.81 -15.23
N HIS A 199 11.71 16.01 -15.79
CA HIS A 199 11.56 16.26 -17.22
C HIS A 199 12.87 16.49 -17.97
N MET A 200 14.04 16.28 -17.36
CA MET A 200 15.33 16.60 -17.99
C MET A 200 15.97 15.40 -18.69
N THR A 201 16.59 15.64 -19.85
CA THR A 201 17.49 14.67 -20.49
C THR A 201 18.66 15.36 -21.19
N VAL A 202 19.78 14.66 -21.30
CA VAL A 202 20.95 15.11 -22.05
C VAL A 202 21.17 14.17 -23.23
N ALA A 203 21.16 14.71 -24.45
CA ALA A 203 21.47 13.96 -25.66
C ALA A 203 22.27 14.84 -26.64
N ASN A 204 23.34 14.29 -27.23
CA ASN A 204 24.15 14.95 -28.25
C ASN A 204 24.61 16.37 -27.86
N GLN A 205 25.25 16.50 -26.69
CA GLN A 205 25.72 17.79 -26.11
C GLN A 205 24.63 18.86 -25.96
N THR A 206 23.35 18.44 -25.93
CA THR A 206 22.18 19.30 -25.76
C THR A 206 21.39 18.82 -24.54
N LEU A 207 21.07 19.75 -23.64
CA LEU A 207 20.13 19.55 -22.54
C LEU A 207 18.71 19.89 -23.04
N TYR A 208 17.77 19.00 -22.76
CA TYR A 208 16.34 19.20 -22.95
C TYR A 208 15.70 19.21 -21.58
N TYR A 209 14.88 20.21 -21.31
CA TYR A 209 14.34 20.48 -19.98
C TYR A 209 13.03 21.24 -20.11
N THR A 210 12.25 21.29 -19.03
CA THR A 210 10.98 22.03 -19.03
C THR A 210 10.90 23.06 -17.91
N VAL A 211 10.20 24.15 -18.20
CA VAL A 211 9.86 25.22 -17.24
C VAL A 211 8.35 25.24 -17.05
N ALA A 212 7.87 25.37 -15.82
CA ALA A 212 6.44 25.50 -15.54
C ALA A 212 5.88 26.82 -16.10
N ASN A 213 4.74 26.77 -16.79
CA ASN A 213 4.09 27.98 -17.29
C ASN A 213 3.27 28.62 -16.16
N ALA A 214 3.74 29.75 -15.61
CA ALA A 214 3.03 30.51 -14.56
C ALA A 214 1.62 30.99 -14.96
N ALA A 215 1.29 30.98 -16.26
CA ALA A 215 -0.02 31.36 -16.81
C ALA A 215 -0.96 30.17 -17.09
N ALA A 216 -0.65 28.97 -16.59
CA ALA A 216 -1.53 27.81 -16.75
C ALA A 216 -2.88 28.05 -16.03
N LYS A 217 -3.96 28.15 -16.81
CA LYS A 217 -5.32 28.25 -16.26
C LYS A 217 -5.66 26.94 -15.52
N PRO A 218 -6.41 26.98 -14.40
CA PRO A 218 -6.95 25.76 -13.79
C PRO A 218 -7.75 24.97 -14.83
N SER A 219 -7.69 23.63 -14.73
CA SER A 219 -8.33 22.78 -15.76
C SER A 219 -9.85 22.81 -15.63
N ALA A 220 -10.52 22.26 -16.65
CA ALA A 220 -11.98 22.14 -16.66
C ALA A 220 -12.54 21.16 -15.60
N ASN A 221 -11.67 20.37 -14.95
CA ASN A 221 -12.03 19.56 -13.79
C ASN A 221 -11.74 20.36 -12.50
N PRO A 222 -12.76 20.69 -11.68
CA PRO A 222 -12.54 21.28 -10.36
C PRO A 222 -11.70 20.29 -9.52
N GLY A 223 -10.48 20.71 -9.13
CA GLY A 223 -9.56 19.92 -8.31
C GLY A 223 -8.22 19.55 -8.98
N GLU A 224 -8.12 19.52 -10.31
CA GLU A 224 -6.87 19.13 -11.00
C GLU A 224 -6.40 20.20 -12.00
N ALA A 225 -5.68 21.22 -11.55
CA ALA A 225 -4.98 22.14 -12.44
C ALA A 225 -3.73 21.47 -13.05
N ALA A 226 -3.90 20.79 -14.20
CA ALA A 226 -2.79 20.20 -14.93
C ALA A 226 -1.74 21.26 -15.28
N ILE A 227 -0.58 21.21 -14.63
CA ILE A 227 0.52 22.15 -14.85
C ILE A 227 1.02 21.96 -16.29
N VAL A 228 0.86 22.98 -17.12
CA VAL A 228 1.40 23.00 -18.48
C VAL A 228 2.83 23.52 -18.42
N TYR A 229 3.73 22.85 -19.14
CA TYR A 229 5.13 23.19 -19.20
C TYR A 229 5.54 23.67 -20.60
N SER A 230 6.57 24.50 -20.62
CA SER A 230 7.33 24.81 -21.83
C SER A 230 8.58 23.92 -21.90
N LEU A 231 8.67 23.10 -22.96
CA LEU A 231 9.83 22.27 -23.27
C LEU A 231 10.84 23.06 -24.10
N TYR A 232 12.06 23.13 -23.60
CA TYR A 232 13.21 23.79 -24.22
C TYR A 232 14.31 22.80 -24.59
N ARG A 233 15.20 23.26 -25.47
CA ARG A 233 16.57 22.72 -25.62
C ARG A 233 17.60 23.83 -25.46
N ILE A 234 18.80 23.47 -25.03
CA ILE A 234 19.96 24.35 -24.91
C ILE A 234 21.25 23.55 -25.07
N GLY A 235 22.31 24.14 -25.63
CA GLY A 235 23.63 23.50 -25.65
C GLY A 235 24.20 23.39 -24.23
N LEU A 236 25.04 22.38 -23.98
CA LEU A 236 25.78 22.24 -22.71
C LEU A 236 26.87 23.32 -22.51
N ASP A 237 26.96 24.29 -23.42
CA ASP A 237 27.72 25.53 -23.33
C ASP A 237 26.84 26.75 -22.93
N GLY A 238 25.56 26.53 -22.64
CA GLY A 238 24.58 27.57 -22.31
C GLY A 238 24.05 28.35 -23.52
N LYS A 239 24.40 27.96 -24.75
CA LYS A 239 24.02 28.70 -25.98
C LYS A 239 22.89 28.02 -26.74
N ASN A 240 22.34 28.75 -27.71
CA ASN A 240 21.31 28.25 -28.64
C ASN A 240 20.05 27.73 -27.94
N LYS A 241 19.63 28.38 -26.84
CA LYS A 241 18.35 28.11 -26.19
C LYS A 241 17.21 28.25 -27.19
N LYS A 242 16.34 27.24 -27.29
CA LYS A 242 15.17 27.24 -28.18
C LYS A 242 13.97 26.61 -27.50
N LEU A 243 12.81 27.28 -27.57
CA LEU A 243 11.52 26.69 -27.22
C LEU A 243 11.14 25.66 -28.28
N LEU A 244 10.76 24.46 -27.85
CA LEU A 244 10.31 23.37 -28.72
C LEU A 244 8.80 23.17 -28.68
N ALA A 245 8.20 23.28 -27.50
CA ALA A 245 6.77 23.14 -27.29
C ALA A 245 6.33 23.95 -26.06
N GLY A 246 5.26 24.74 -26.16
CA GLY A 246 4.68 25.48 -25.02
C GLY A 246 3.51 24.76 -24.35
N ASP A 247 3.14 23.58 -24.87
CA ASP A 247 1.95 22.79 -24.57
C ASP A 247 2.27 21.44 -23.90
N TYR A 248 3.50 21.26 -23.38
CA TYR A 248 3.99 19.99 -22.83
C TYR A 248 3.30 19.64 -21.50
N LEU A 249 2.83 18.41 -21.37
CA LEU A 249 2.30 17.86 -20.12
C LEU A 249 3.25 16.83 -19.49
N GLY A 250 3.89 15.98 -20.31
CA GLY A 250 4.72 14.88 -19.81
C GLY A 250 5.49 14.17 -20.91
N GLY A 251 6.50 13.41 -20.51
CA GLY A 251 7.23 12.52 -21.42
C GLY A 251 6.44 11.26 -21.75
N VAL A 252 6.88 10.54 -22.77
CA VAL A 252 6.42 9.18 -23.07
C VAL A 252 7.31 8.19 -22.33
N ASP A 253 6.77 7.12 -21.73
CA ASP A 253 7.60 6.13 -21.06
C ASP A 253 8.41 5.29 -22.07
N ARG A 254 9.60 4.88 -21.65
CA ARG A 254 10.46 3.96 -22.37
C ARG A 254 10.75 2.81 -21.42
N MET A 255 10.41 1.59 -21.83
CA MET A 255 10.65 0.39 -21.03
C MET A 255 12.10 0.31 -20.53
N ASN A 256 12.30 0.68 -19.27
CA ASN A 256 13.41 0.20 -18.42
C ASN A 256 13.23 0.55 -16.93
N ARG A 257 12.15 1.26 -16.53
CA ARG A 257 11.76 1.33 -15.12
C ARG A 257 10.98 0.07 -14.75
N THR A 258 11.35 -0.52 -13.63
CA THR A 258 10.64 -1.63 -13.01
C THR A 258 9.20 -1.22 -12.70
N VAL A 259 8.23 -2.08 -13.06
CA VAL A 259 6.78 -1.82 -12.92
C VAL A 259 6.37 -1.93 -11.45
N ARG A 260 6.83 -0.98 -10.60
CA ARG A 260 6.67 -1.05 -9.13
C ARG A 260 5.22 -1.36 -8.75
N GLY A 261 5.05 -2.43 -7.98
CA GLY A 261 3.73 -2.92 -7.59
C GLY A 261 2.99 -2.00 -6.61
N ILE A 262 1.67 -1.91 -6.79
CA ILE A 262 0.60 -1.46 -5.87
C ILE A 262 0.69 -0.05 -5.24
N ALA A 263 1.85 0.45 -4.80
CA ALA A 263 1.98 1.73 -4.07
C ALA A 263 1.76 3.01 -4.92
N LEU A 264 1.40 2.88 -6.20
CA LEU A 264 1.33 3.98 -7.17
C LEU A 264 -0.11 4.35 -7.60
N HIS A 265 -1.10 4.19 -6.70
CA HIS A 265 -2.42 4.80 -6.89
C HIS A 265 -2.52 6.23 -6.31
N ARG A 266 -1.64 6.63 -5.37
CA ARG A 266 -1.60 7.99 -4.80
C ARG A 266 -0.37 8.82 -5.16
N ALA A 267 0.77 8.21 -5.47
CA ALA A 267 1.92 8.96 -5.98
C ALA A 267 1.69 9.38 -7.44
N TYR A 268 1.12 10.59 -7.58
CA TYR A 268 0.81 11.29 -8.83
C TYR A 268 1.86 11.11 -9.91
N GLN A 269 1.39 10.76 -11.13
CA GLN A 269 1.98 11.09 -12.44
C GLN A 269 3.48 11.43 -12.43
N GLN A 270 4.34 10.54 -11.93
CA GLN A 270 5.78 10.81 -11.89
C GLN A 270 6.28 10.83 -13.33
N SER A 271 6.46 12.04 -13.80
CA SER A 271 6.52 12.40 -15.19
C SER A 271 7.82 11.93 -15.81
N VAL A 272 7.70 11.25 -16.95
CA VAL A 272 8.87 10.65 -17.61
C VAL A 272 9.78 11.78 -18.14
N PRO A 273 11.10 11.66 -18.00
CA PRO A 273 12.04 12.55 -18.68
C PRO A 273 11.80 12.54 -20.19
N VAL A 274 12.04 13.69 -20.83
CA VAL A 274 11.89 13.90 -22.27
C VAL A 274 12.60 12.78 -23.03
N GLN A 275 11.83 11.89 -23.67
CA GLN A 275 12.41 10.78 -24.41
C GLN A 275 12.87 11.23 -25.79
N ILE A 276 14.10 10.87 -26.13
CA ILE A 276 14.70 11.11 -27.44
C ILE A 276 14.99 9.77 -28.09
N TRP A 277 14.39 9.52 -29.25
CA TRP A 277 14.49 8.28 -29.98
C TRP A 277 14.66 8.53 -31.47
N ASN A 278 15.75 8.02 -32.05
CA ASN A 278 16.11 8.20 -33.47
C ASN A 278 16.04 9.68 -33.93
N GLY A 279 16.49 10.60 -33.07
CA GLY A 279 16.48 12.05 -33.31
C GLY A 279 15.10 12.72 -33.21
N ASN A 280 14.08 12.02 -32.71
CA ASN A 280 12.75 12.56 -32.45
C ASN A 280 12.51 12.67 -30.93
N ILE A 281 11.80 13.70 -30.51
CA ILE A 281 11.18 13.82 -29.20
C ILE A 281 9.74 13.33 -29.32
N VAL A 282 9.29 12.49 -28.40
CA VAL A 282 7.87 12.11 -28.26
C VAL A 282 7.36 12.59 -26.90
N TYR A 283 6.21 13.25 -26.88
CA TYR A 283 5.68 13.88 -25.67
C TYR A 283 4.15 13.96 -25.67
N GLN A 284 3.57 14.00 -24.47
CA GLN A 284 2.18 14.36 -24.24
C GLN A 284 2.02 15.87 -24.20
N ALA A 285 0.97 16.36 -24.84
CA ALA A 285 0.55 17.75 -24.82
C ALA A 285 -0.94 17.86 -24.43
N THR A 286 -1.39 19.08 -24.14
CA THR A 286 -2.79 19.38 -23.79
C THR A 286 -3.81 18.93 -24.84
N THR A 287 -3.38 18.73 -26.09
CA THR A 287 -4.22 18.30 -27.22
C THR A 287 -3.89 16.89 -27.72
N GLY A 288 -3.23 16.05 -26.91
CA GLY A 288 -2.88 14.67 -27.26
C GLY A 288 -1.37 14.43 -27.36
N MET A 289 -0.95 13.36 -28.01
CA MET A 289 0.49 13.00 -28.12
C MET A 289 1.07 13.47 -29.45
N TYR A 290 2.30 13.98 -29.38
CA TYR A 290 3.04 14.52 -30.52
C TYR A 290 4.44 13.93 -30.61
N LYS A 291 4.97 13.90 -31.84
CA LYS A 291 6.40 13.83 -32.10
C LYS A 291 6.90 15.14 -32.69
N MET A 292 8.19 15.40 -32.56
CA MET A 292 8.95 16.39 -33.34
C MET A 292 10.41 15.97 -33.44
N LYS A 293 11.19 16.58 -34.33
CA LYS A 293 12.65 16.43 -34.33
C LYS A 293 13.26 17.13 -33.11
N THR A 294 14.47 16.74 -32.73
CA THR A 294 15.22 17.37 -31.63
C THR A 294 15.55 18.85 -31.86
N ASP A 295 15.38 19.39 -33.06
CA ASP A 295 15.47 20.82 -33.37
C ASP A 295 14.10 21.55 -33.32
N GLY A 296 13.01 20.85 -33.02
CA GLY A 296 11.64 21.36 -33.00
C GLY A 296 10.91 21.34 -34.34
N THR A 297 11.56 20.90 -35.43
CA THR A 297 10.91 20.76 -36.73
C THR A 297 10.03 19.51 -36.81
N GLY A 298 9.11 19.46 -37.78
CA GLY A 298 8.30 18.26 -38.03
C GLY A 298 7.33 17.88 -36.92
N LYS A 299 6.83 18.84 -36.10
CA LYS A 299 5.81 18.57 -35.08
C LYS A 299 4.59 17.91 -35.74
N THR A 300 4.31 16.67 -35.35
CA THR A 300 3.24 15.83 -35.92
C THR A 300 2.42 15.25 -34.77
N ARG A 301 1.08 15.40 -34.83
CA ARG A 301 0.16 14.76 -33.87
C ARG A 301 0.12 13.25 -34.17
N LEU A 302 0.29 12.42 -33.14
CA LEU A 302 0.26 10.96 -33.22
C LEU A 302 -1.08 10.40 -32.68
N ALA A 303 -1.62 11.01 -31.64
CA ALA A 303 -2.90 10.64 -31.05
C ALA A 303 -3.65 11.88 -30.54
N ALA A 304 -4.99 11.84 -30.58
CA ALA A 304 -5.83 12.97 -30.20
C ALA A 304 -6.35 12.88 -28.76
N ASP A 305 -6.71 11.69 -28.32
CA ASP A 305 -7.67 11.47 -27.22
C ASP A 305 -6.97 11.27 -25.87
N HIS A 306 -6.25 12.30 -25.42
CA HIS A 306 -5.54 12.35 -24.12
C HIS A 306 -4.86 11.03 -23.73
N PRO A 307 -3.87 10.55 -24.52
CA PRO A 307 -3.27 9.24 -24.34
C PRO A 307 -2.56 9.16 -23.00
N VAL A 308 -2.84 8.07 -22.28
CA VAL A 308 -2.39 7.77 -20.92
C VAL A 308 -1.32 6.70 -20.96
N ARG A 309 -0.29 6.83 -20.10
CA ARG A 309 0.86 5.92 -20.00
C ARG A 309 1.41 5.49 -21.37
N PRO A 310 1.73 6.42 -22.30
CA PRO A 310 2.28 6.03 -23.58
C PRO A 310 3.66 5.37 -23.39
N ILE A 311 3.94 4.27 -24.08
CA ILE A 311 5.17 3.47 -23.99
C ILE A 311 5.76 3.27 -25.39
N LEU A 312 7.03 3.63 -25.58
CA LEU A 312 7.74 3.50 -26.84
C LEU A 312 8.56 2.19 -26.92
N ASP A 313 8.35 1.43 -27.99
CA ASP A 313 9.04 0.17 -28.32
C ASP A 313 9.30 0.11 -29.85
N GLY A 314 10.56 0.23 -30.26
CA GLY A 314 10.96 0.26 -31.68
C GLY A 314 10.40 1.48 -32.45
N ASP A 315 9.60 1.24 -33.49
CA ASP A 315 8.83 2.28 -34.22
C ASP A 315 7.37 2.32 -33.75
N ALA A 316 7.00 1.65 -32.65
CA ALA A 316 5.63 1.60 -32.13
C ALA A 316 5.51 2.33 -30.79
N ILE A 317 4.40 3.06 -30.61
CA ILE A 317 4.01 3.67 -29.34
C ILE A 317 2.66 3.07 -28.94
N TYR A 318 2.62 2.47 -27.76
CA TYR A 318 1.44 1.91 -27.14
C TYR A 318 0.89 2.92 -26.14
N TYR A 319 -0.42 3.05 -25.98
CA TYR A 319 -1.00 3.96 -24.98
C TYR A 319 -2.41 3.53 -24.59
N GLY A 320 -2.82 3.79 -23.35
CA GLY A 320 -4.22 3.74 -22.95
C GLY A 320 -4.94 5.05 -23.24
N THR A 321 -6.26 5.07 -23.18
CA THR A 321 -7.04 6.32 -23.11
C THR A 321 -7.69 6.46 -21.75
N LYS A 322 -8.27 7.63 -21.47
CA LYS A 322 -9.20 7.77 -20.34
C LYS A 322 -10.58 7.22 -20.72
N ARG A 323 -11.25 6.55 -19.78
CA ARG A 323 -12.70 6.30 -19.86
C ARG A 323 -13.44 7.13 -18.81
N ILE A 324 -14.75 7.28 -18.97
CA ILE A 324 -15.64 7.77 -17.91
C ILE A 324 -15.93 6.59 -16.99
N VAL A 325 -15.75 6.77 -15.68
CA VAL A 325 -16.03 5.73 -14.67
C VAL A 325 -17.54 5.44 -14.69
N PRO A 326 -17.97 4.17 -14.82
CA PRO A 326 -19.39 3.79 -14.80
C PRO A 326 -20.15 4.39 -13.60
N GLY A 327 -21.41 4.76 -13.81
CA GLY A 327 -22.22 5.45 -12.80
C GLY A 327 -21.88 6.93 -12.57
N THR A 328 -20.74 7.44 -13.06
CA THR A 328 -20.35 8.85 -12.90
C THR A 328 -20.58 9.68 -14.16
N LYS A 329 -20.88 10.98 -14.01
CA LYS A 329 -21.07 11.91 -15.14
C LYS A 329 -19.80 12.62 -15.62
N LYS A 330 -18.74 12.63 -14.80
CA LYS A 330 -17.52 13.43 -15.03
C LYS A 330 -16.22 12.79 -14.52
N ARG A 331 -16.26 11.76 -13.67
CA ARG A 331 -15.03 11.12 -13.18
C ARG A 331 -14.45 10.30 -14.33
N THR A 332 -13.17 10.48 -14.59
CA THR A 332 -12.43 9.67 -15.57
C THR A 332 -11.29 8.94 -14.89
N ASP A 333 -11.03 7.71 -15.29
CA ASP A 333 -9.86 6.94 -14.86
C ASP A 333 -8.88 6.71 -16.04
N GLU A 334 -7.84 5.93 -15.78
CA GLU A 334 -6.79 5.58 -16.75
C GLU A 334 -7.01 4.23 -17.45
N LEU A 335 -8.23 3.67 -17.35
CA LEU A 335 -8.59 2.31 -17.74
C LEU A 335 -9.44 2.32 -19.03
N GLY A 336 -9.11 3.16 -20.01
CA GLY A 336 -9.70 3.11 -21.35
C GLY A 336 -9.09 2.02 -22.24
N PRO A 337 -9.53 1.89 -23.50
CA PRO A 337 -8.91 0.97 -24.45
C PRO A 337 -7.45 1.30 -24.74
N ILE A 338 -6.65 0.26 -25.01
CA ILE A 338 -5.24 0.39 -25.40
C ILE A 338 -5.14 0.47 -26.92
N TYR A 339 -4.27 1.35 -27.41
CA TYR A 339 -3.97 1.57 -28.82
C TYR A 339 -2.48 1.41 -29.09
N GLN A 340 -2.15 1.13 -30.35
CA GLN A 340 -0.82 1.30 -30.93
C GLN A 340 -0.87 2.36 -32.03
N VAL A 341 0.12 3.26 -32.09
CA VAL A 341 0.41 4.10 -33.26
C VAL A 341 1.88 3.98 -33.61
N LYS A 342 2.24 4.09 -34.89
CA LYS A 342 3.67 4.13 -35.26
C LYS A 342 4.27 5.49 -34.95
N LEU A 343 5.55 5.53 -34.59
CA LEU A 343 6.32 6.76 -34.50
C LEU A 343 6.45 7.43 -35.88
N SER A 344 6.39 6.68 -36.98
CA SER A 344 6.21 7.26 -38.33
C SER A 344 4.88 8.04 -38.48
N GLY A 345 3.83 7.69 -37.74
CA GLY A 345 2.49 8.29 -37.74
C GLY A 345 1.42 7.30 -38.24
N GLY A 346 0.29 7.83 -38.70
CA GLY A 346 -0.82 7.04 -39.24
C GLY A 346 -2.00 6.90 -38.28
N LYS A 347 -2.99 6.08 -38.67
CA LYS A 347 -4.20 5.86 -37.86
C LYS A 347 -3.86 4.93 -36.68
N PRO A 348 -4.19 5.29 -35.43
CA PRO A 348 -4.05 4.39 -34.29
C PRO A 348 -4.86 3.10 -34.45
N VAL A 349 -4.30 1.99 -34.01
CA VAL A 349 -4.87 0.65 -34.07
C VAL A 349 -5.29 0.24 -32.66
N PRO A 350 -6.58 0.00 -32.37
CA PRO A 350 -7.00 -0.50 -31.07
C PRO A 350 -6.50 -1.93 -30.84
N LEU A 351 -6.03 -2.21 -29.62
CA LEU A 351 -5.55 -3.51 -29.16
C LEU A 351 -6.55 -4.17 -28.20
N THR A 352 -7.23 -3.39 -27.36
CA THR A 352 -8.32 -3.87 -26.48
C THR A 352 -9.67 -3.28 -26.92
N LYS A 353 -10.77 -3.90 -26.47
CA LYS A 353 -12.14 -3.39 -26.70
C LYS A 353 -12.72 -2.68 -25.47
N GLY A 354 -12.40 -3.19 -24.28
CA GLY A 354 -12.85 -2.68 -22.98
C GLY A 354 -11.73 -1.96 -22.24
N GLY A 355 -11.97 -1.71 -20.96
CA GLY A 355 -11.00 -1.05 -20.09
C GLY A 355 -9.80 -1.94 -19.81
N SER A 356 -8.60 -1.38 -19.89
CA SER A 356 -7.37 -2.11 -19.58
C SER A 356 -6.26 -1.14 -19.20
N LYS A 357 -5.37 -1.60 -18.32
CA LYS A 357 -4.22 -0.85 -17.83
C LYS A 357 -2.98 -1.31 -18.58
N LEU A 358 -2.38 -0.42 -19.38
CA LEU A 358 -1.11 -0.70 -20.04
C LEU A 358 0.01 -0.72 -18.99
N LEU A 359 0.72 -1.85 -18.91
CA LEU A 359 1.83 -2.05 -17.99
C LEU A 359 3.17 -1.76 -18.66
N PHE A 360 3.43 -2.43 -19.79
CA PHE A 360 4.69 -2.34 -20.53
C PHE A 360 4.52 -2.81 -21.99
N ALA A 361 5.51 -2.59 -22.86
CA ALA A 361 5.46 -3.08 -24.24
C ALA A 361 6.84 -3.41 -24.83
N LYS A 362 7.06 -4.66 -25.25
CA LYS A 362 8.35 -5.21 -25.71
C LYS A 362 8.21 -6.06 -26.97
N ASP A 363 9.15 -5.92 -27.91
CA ASP A 363 9.25 -6.73 -29.14
C ASP A 363 7.94 -6.76 -29.96
N GLY A 364 7.23 -5.64 -29.96
CA GLY A 364 5.94 -5.46 -30.62
C GLY A 364 4.72 -5.97 -29.83
N TRP A 365 4.88 -6.43 -28.59
CA TRP A 365 3.80 -6.88 -27.71
C TRP A 365 3.50 -5.84 -26.64
N ALA A 366 2.23 -5.42 -26.51
CA ALA A 366 1.73 -4.70 -25.35
C ALA A 366 1.32 -5.68 -24.24
N TYR A 367 1.58 -5.33 -22.99
CA TYR A 367 1.21 -6.11 -21.81
C TYR A 367 0.20 -5.32 -20.99
N THR A 368 -0.98 -5.90 -20.84
CA THR A 368 -2.15 -5.23 -20.28
C THR A 368 -2.72 -6.05 -19.14
N GLU A 369 -2.97 -5.39 -18.03
CA GLU A 369 -3.87 -5.85 -16.97
C GLU A 369 -5.30 -5.48 -17.40
N SER A 370 -6.27 -6.38 -17.24
CA SER A 370 -7.68 -6.03 -17.43
C SER A 370 -8.12 -4.99 -16.40
N ASP A 371 -9.32 -4.45 -16.57
CA ASP A 371 -9.94 -3.59 -15.58
C ASP A 371 -9.98 -4.27 -14.20
N PRO A 372 -9.47 -3.66 -13.11
CA PRO A 372 -9.57 -4.23 -11.76
C PRO A 372 -11.01 -4.40 -11.28
N ASP A 373 -11.97 -3.66 -11.85
CA ASP A 373 -13.41 -3.80 -11.58
C ASP A 373 -14.02 -5.04 -12.29
N GLU A 374 -13.31 -5.67 -13.24
CA GLU A 374 -13.70 -6.96 -13.83
C GLU A 374 -13.29 -8.11 -12.89
N LEU A 375 -14.28 -8.91 -12.47
CA LEU A 375 -14.15 -10.09 -11.58
C LEU A 375 -13.18 -11.21 -12.06
N ASP A 376 -12.56 -11.06 -13.23
CA ASP A 376 -11.56 -11.98 -13.79
C ASP A 376 -10.35 -11.16 -14.24
N GLN A 377 -9.54 -10.74 -13.26
CA GLN A 377 -8.29 -10.03 -13.51
C GLN A 377 -7.33 -10.89 -14.34
N ARG A 378 -6.95 -10.38 -15.52
CA ARG A 378 -6.09 -11.08 -16.47
C ARG A 378 -4.85 -10.28 -16.84
N LEU A 379 -3.70 -10.93 -16.86
CA LEU A 379 -2.49 -10.41 -17.50
C LEU A 379 -2.45 -10.91 -18.94
N THR A 380 -2.65 -10.02 -19.90
CA THR A 380 -2.70 -10.36 -21.32
C THR A 380 -1.55 -9.70 -22.06
N ARG A 381 -0.92 -10.42 -23.00
CA ARG A 381 -0.07 -9.82 -24.03
C ARG A 381 -0.81 -9.74 -25.36
N ILE A 382 -0.71 -8.60 -26.04
CA ILE A 382 -1.45 -8.31 -27.28
C ILE A 382 -0.49 -7.73 -28.31
N LYS A 383 -0.57 -8.23 -29.55
CA LYS A 383 0.22 -7.70 -30.67
C LYS A 383 -0.69 -7.54 -31.90
N PRO A 384 -0.70 -6.36 -32.54
CA PRO A 384 -1.63 -6.10 -33.63
C PRO A 384 -1.44 -7.08 -34.79
N GLY A 385 -2.55 -7.63 -35.28
CA GLY A 385 -2.59 -8.62 -36.35
C GLY A 385 -2.32 -10.09 -35.91
N THR A 386 -1.70 -10.34 -34.76
CA THR A 386 -1.44 -11.71 -34.25
C THR A 386 -2.38 -12.14 -33.14
N GLY A 387 -3.24 -11.24 -32.65
CA GLY A 387 -4.21 -11.52 -31.58
C GLY A 387 -3.69 -11.24 -30.17
N SER A 388 -4.36 -11.82 -29.18
CA SER A 388 -4.02 -11.73 -27.77
C SER A 388 -3.75 -13.11 -27.17
N GLN A 389 -2.87 -13.15 -26.18
CA GLN A 389 -2.60 -14.32 -25.36
C GLN A 389 -2.64 -13.92 -23.90
N SER A 390 -3.48 -14.58 -23.11
CA SER A 390 -3.46 -14.42 -21.67
C SER A 390 -2.33 -15.24 -21.05
N LEU A 391 -1.60 -14.60 -20.12
CA LEU A 391 -0.47 -15.14 -19.35
C LEU A 391 -0.93 -15.52 -17.93
N ILE A 392 -1.94 -14.82 -17.41
CA ILE A 392 -2.63 -15.12 -16.14
C ILE A 392 -4.14 -15.03 -16.43
N ASN A 393 -4.85 -16.14 -16.23
CA ASN A 393 -6.30 -16.27 -16.38
C ASN A 393 -6.93 -16.64 -15.04
N GLY A 394 -8.18 -16.21 -14.82
CA GLY A 394 -9.10 -16.93 -13.95
C GLY A 394 -8.60 -17.05 -12.51
N LEU A 395 -8.11 -15.95 -11.96
CA LEU A 395 -7.95 -15.82 -10.52
C LEU A 395 -9.32 -16.07 -9.86
N LYS A 396 -9.34 -16.93 -8.84
CA LYS A 396 -10.61 -17.43 -8.28
C LYS A 396 -11.02 -16.61 -7.07
N GLY A 397 -12.26 -16.12 -7.07
CA GLY A 397 -12.81 -15.39 -5.93
C GLY A 397 -12.24 -13.97 -5.85
N SER A 398 -11.64 -13.64 -4.71
CA SER A 398 -11.01 -12.33 -4.41
C SER A 398 -9.50 -12.32 -4.64
N GLU A 399 -8.96 -13.28 -5.40
CA GLU A 399 -7.57 -13.26 -5.85
C GLU A 399 -7.35 -12.11 -6.86
N SER A 400 -6.34 -11.27 -6.60
CA SER A 400 -5.81 -10.27 -7.54
C SER A 400 -4.33 -10.52 -7.84
N PHE A 401 -3.79 -9.86 -8.86
CA PHE A 401 -2.34 -9.85 -9.10
C PHE A 401 -1.83 -8.44 -9.40
N ALA A 402 -0.54 -8.23 -9.20
CA ALA A 402 0.16 -7.04 -9.66
C ALA A 402 1.51 -7.45 -10.24
N VAL A 403 1.79 -7.06 -11.48
CA VAL A 403 3.17 -7.10 -11.99
C VAL A 403 3.98 -6.12 -11.15
N THR A 404 5.12 -6.59 -10.64
CA THR A 404 6.00 -5.81 -9.74
C THR A 404 7.30 -5.40 -10.44
N HIS A 405 7.81 -6.24 -11.35
CA HIS A 405 9.06 -5.98 -12.06
C HIS A 405 9.08 -6.67 -13.43
N VAL A 406 9.87 -6.12 -14.35
CA VAL A 406 10.23 -6.78 -15.61
C VAL A 406 11.75 -6.66 -15.76
N TYR A 407 12.44 -7.78 -15.87
CA TYR A 407 13.90 -7.88 -15.91
C TYR A 407 14.35 -8.71 -17.12
N GLY A 408 14.82 -8.03 -18.18
CA GLY A 408 15.22 -8.70 -19.41
C GLY A 408 14.05 -9.44 -20.06
N ASP A 409 14.03 -10.77 -19.92
CA ASP A 409 12.94 -11.63 -20.39
C ASP A 409 11.95 -12.08 -19.30
N LEU A 410 12.19 -11.74 -18.04
CA LEU A 410 11.41 -12.17 -16.89
C LEU A 410 10.37 -11.13 -16.45
N ILE A 411 9.15 -11.58 -16.16
CA ILE A 411 8.10 -10.84 -15.45
C ILE A 411 8.05 -11.38 -14.02
N LEU A 412 8.14 -10.49 -13.03
CA LEU A 412 7.80 -10.79 -11.64
C LEU A 412 6.43 -10.20 -11.32
N TYR A 413 5.58 -10.97 -10.64
CA TYR A 413 4.27 -10.52 -10.19
C TYR A 413 3.90 -11.12 -8.83
N GLY A 414 3.27 -10.32 -7.98
CA GLY A 414 2.59 -10.82 -6.79
C GLY A 414 1.19 -11.29 -7.15
N LYS A 415 0.73 -12.38 -6.55
CA LYS A 415 -0.69 -12.68 -6.36
C LYS A 415 -1.06 -12.36 -4.92
N TYR A 416 -2.28 -11.86 -4.74
CA TYR A 416 -2.82 -11.45 -3.45
C TYR A 416 -4.18 -12.13 -3.29
N SER A 417 -4.36 -12.93 -2.25
CA SER A 417 -5.69 -13.25 -1.75
C SER A 417 -6.10 -12.22 -0.70
N HIS A 418 -7.40 -12.04 -0.48
CA HIS A 418 -7.95 -11.09 0.50
C HIS A 418 -7.53 -11.40 1.96
N ARG A 419 -6.97 -12.59 2.22
CA ARG A 419 -6.32 -12.98 3.47
C ARG A 419 -4.85 -13.30 3.24
N SER A 420 -4.09 -12.20 3.09
CA SER A 420 -2.70 -12.03 3.55
C SER A 420 -1.58 -12.91 2.95
N ASN A 421 -1.89 -14.00 2.27
CA ASN A 421 -0.91 -14.79 1.53
C ASN A 421 -0.52 -14.09 0.21
N ARG A 422 0.65 -13.44 0.22
CA ARG A 422 1.28 -12.84 -0.96
C ARG A 422 2.26 -13.84 -1.58
N THR A 423 1.83 -14.53 -2.64
CA THR A 423 2.73 -15.39 -3.41
C THR A 423 3.35 -14.60 -4.56
N TYR A 424 4.66 -14.53 -4.64
CA TYR A 424 5.36 -13.93 -5.78
C TYR A 424 5.73 -15.04 -6.76
N HIS A 425 5.52 -14.72 -8.03
CA HIS A 425 5.72 -15.60 -9.16
C HIS A 425 6.64 -14.93 -10.16
N ALA A 426 7.43 -15.75 -10.84
CA ALA A 426 8.23 -15.36 -11.98
C ALA A 426 7.76 -16.13 -13.22
N MET A 427 7.78 -15.49 -14.39
CA MET A 427 7.56 -16.16 -15.68
C MET A 427 8.28 -15.40 -16.79
N ASN A 428 8.54 -16.06 -17.91
CA ASN A 428 9.03 -15.37 -19.11
C ASN A 428 7.92 -14.49 -19.71
N TRP A 429 8.27 -13.49 -20.52
CA TRP A 429 7.30 -12.61 -21.18
C TRP A 429 6.35 -13.29 -22.17
N ASP A 430 6.60 -14.54 -22.54
CA ASP A 430 5.67 -15.36 -23.31
C ASP A 430 4.70 -16.21 -22.47
N GLY A 431 4.81 -16.12 -21.14
CA GLY A 431 4.07 -16.92 -20.16
C GLY A 431 4.72 -18.29 -19.86
N SER A 432 5.79 -18.66 -20.57
CA SER A 432 6.54 -19.88 -20.28
C SER A 432 7.36 -19.75 -18.99
N GLY A 433 7.83 -20.88 -18.45
CA GLY A 433 8.70 -20.87 -17.27
C GLY A 433 8.04 -20.36 -15.98
N LYS A 434 6.70 -20.26 -15.94
CA LYS A 434 5.95 -19.82 -14.77
C LYS A 434 6.28 -20.68 -13.54
N LYS A 435 6.75 -20.01 -12.49
CA LYS A 435 7.15 -20.61 -11.21
C LYS A 435 6.78 -19.66 -10.06
N GLU A 436 6.29 -20.24 -8.96
CA GLU A 436 6.24 -19.57 -7.67
C GLU A 436 7.67 -19.41 -7.12
N ILE A 437 8.09 -18.18 -6.84
CA ILE A 437 9.43 -17.88 -6.32
C ILE A 437 9.45 -17.62 -4.82
N LEU A 438 8.31 -17.23 -4.23
CA LEU A 438 8.22 -16.86 -2.83
C LEU A 438 6.77 -16.96 -2.36
N VAL A 439 6.55 -17.56 -1.19
CA VAL A 439 5.29 -17.47 -0.43
C VAL A 439 5.56 -16.59 0.78
N LEU A 440 5.24 -15.29 0.70
CA LEU A 440 5.06 -14.51 1.92
C LEU A 440 3.70 -14.90 2.49
N ARG A 441 3.73 -15.83 3.45
CA ARG A 441 2.64 -15.93 4.42
C ARG A 441 2.74 -14.71 5.31
N THR A 442 2.11 -13.61 4.91
CA THR A 442 1.71 -12.68 5.97
C THR A 442 0.51 -13.36 6.63
N ASN A 443 0.58 -13.54 7.95
CA ASN A 443 -0.66 -13.69 8.72
C ASN A 443 -1.50 -12.41 8.51
N ALA A 444 -2.78 -12.41 8.89
CA ALA A 444 -3.62 -11.24 8.63
C ALA A 444 -3.00 -10.00 9.29
N TYR A 445 -2.55 -9.04 8.47
CA TYR A 445 -1.83 -7.82 8.89
C TYR A 445 -0.88 -8.04 10.09
N PRO A 446 0.36 -8.55 9.90
CA PRO A 446 1.36 -8.31 10.93
C PRO A 446 1.57 -6.80 10.91
N ASP A 447 1.12 -6.14 11.97
CA ASP A 447 1.52 -4.76 12.17
C ASP A 447 3.07 -4.73 12.20
N PRO A 448 3.74 -3.75 11.56
CA PRO A 448 5.15 -3.89 11.21
C PRO A 448 6.12 -3.93 12.39
N VAL A 449 5.61 -3.80 13.61
CA VAL A 449 6.40 -3.69 14.83
C VAL A 449 5.87 -4.71 15.85
N SER A 450 6.52 -5.89 15.83
CA SER A 450 6.56 -6.83 16.95
C SER A 450 7.95 -7.46 16.92
N GLY A 451 8.89 -6.88 17.67
CA GLY A 451 10.21 -7.46 17.92
C GLY A 451 10.16 -8.73 18.77
N GLY A 452 9.02 -8.99 19.41
CA GLY A 452 8.68 -10.23 20.09
C GLY A 452 8.59 -11.44 19.17
N GLN A 453 8.70 -12.63 19.75
CA GLN A 453 8.40 -13.86 19.02
C GLN A 453 6.92 -13.86 18.64
N THR A 454 6.59 -13.77 17.35
CA THR A 454 5.20 -13.95 16.90
C THR A 454 4.70 -15.29 17.42
N LEU A 455 3.69 -15.24 18.30
CA LEU A 455 3.02 -16.43 18.80
C LEU A 455 2.54 -17.26 17.61
N ASP A 456 2.69 -18.58 17.67
CA ASP A 456 1.96 -19.40 16.72
C ASP A 456 0.45 -19.30 17.00
N ALA A 457 -0.36 -19.57 15.98
CA ALA A 457 -1.80 -19.34 16.08
C ALA A 457 -2.45 -20.18 17.20
N GLU A 458 -1.96 -21.39 17.47
CA GLU A 458 -2.51 -22.26 18.52
C GLU A 458 -2.25 -21.66 19.91
N GLU A 459 -1.05 -21.16 20.15
CA GLU A 459 -0.70 -20.48 21.41
C GLU A 459 -1.43 -19.13 21.57
N ALA A 460 -1.57 -18.36 20.51
CA ALA A 460 -2.30 -17.09 20.54
C ALA A 460 -3.80 -17.31 20.86
N ILE A 461 -4.42 -18.36 20.29
CA ILE A 461 -5.79 -18.80 20.61
C ILE A 461 -5.85 -19.31 22.07
N ARG A 462 -4.87 -20.09 22.53
CA ARG A 462 -4.79 -20.57 23.92
C ARG A 462 -4.75 -19.41 24.91
N LEU A 463 -3.98 -18.36 24.64
CA LEU A 463 -3.89 -17.17 25.50
C LEU A 463 -5.18 -16.33 25.51
N ASN A 464 -5.90 -16.26 24.38
CA ASN A 464 -7.21 -15.62 24.34
C ASN A 464 -8.23 -16.41 25.19
N TYR A 465 -8.47 -17.68 24.85
CA TYR A 465 -9.52 -18.49 25.48
C TYR A 465 -9.19 -18.99 26.89
N GLY A 466 -7.90 -19.13 27.22
CA GLY A 466 -7.46 -19.60 28.54
C GLY A 466 -8.00 -21.01 28.86
N LYS A 467 -8.58 -21.18 30.04
CA LYS A 467 -9.26 -22.42 30.47
C LYS A 467 -10.57 -22.74 29.74
N TYR A 468 -11.09 -21.84 28.92
CA TYR A 468 -12.43 -21.99 28.31
C TYR A 468 -12.40 -22.73 26.97
N GLU A 469 -13.35 -23.65 26.79
CA GLU A 469 -13.67 -24.14 25.45
C GLU A 469 -14.41 -23.07 24.65
N MET A 470 -13.99 -22.85 23.40
CA MET A 470 -14.73 -22.01 22.45
C MET A 470 -16.17 -22.52 22.27
N PRO A 471 -17.20 -21.66 22.37
CA PRO A 471 -18.61 -22.01 22.19
C PRO A 471 -18.89 -22.87 20.96
N ALA A 472 -19.76 -23.87 21.14
CA ALA A 472 -20.31 -24.64 20.03
C ALA A 472 -21.13 -23.75 19.10
N GLU A 473 -21.80 -22.71 19.63
CA GLU A 473 -22.47 -21.73 18.78
C GLU A 473 -21.49 -20.90 17.93
N LEU A 474 -20.39 -20.40 18.51
CA LEU A 474 -19.36 -19.67 17.76
C LEU A 474 -18.73 -20.54 16.66
N LYS A 475 -18.44 -21.82 16.95
CA LYS A 475 -17.95 -22.78 15.93
C LYS A 475 -18.92 -22.92 14.75
N ARG A 476 -20.24 -22.89 14.99
CA ARG A 476 -21.26 -22.88 13.92
C ARG A 476 -21.27 -21.56 13.15
N VAL A 477 -21.14 -20.43 13.84
CA VAL A 477 -21.05 -19.08 13.24
C VAL A 477 -19.86 -18.98 12.30
N LEU A 478 -18.66 -19.35 12.76
CA LEU A 478 -17.43 -19.37 11.96
C LEU A 478 -17.59 -20.26 10.72
N LYS A 479 -18.09 -21.49 10.88
CA LYS A 479 -18.33 -22.42 9.77
C LYS A 479 -19.32 -21.83 8.74
N LEU A 480 -20.37 -21.16 9.20
CA LEU A 480 -21.40 -20.56 8.36
C LEU A 480 -20.90 -19.31 7.62
N GLN A 481 -20.15 -18.43 8.28
CA GLN A 481 -19.50 -17.28 7.66
C GLN A 481 -18.60 -17.73 6.50
N GLU A 482 -17.78 -18.76 6.71
CA GLU A 482 -16.94 -19.35 5.67
C GLU A 482 -17.78 -19.96 4.52
N ASP A 483 -18.87 -20.68 4.80
CA ASP A 483 -19.79 -21.24 3.77
C ASP A 483 -20.50 -20.15 2.95
N LEU A 484 -20.88 -19.03 3.57
CA LEU A 484 -21.53 -17.91 2.90
C LEU A 484 -20.53 -17.13 2.03
N ARG A 485 -19.31 -16.93 2.52
CA ARG A 485 -18.21 -16.31 1.76
C ARG A 485 -17.81 -17.17 0.55
N GLU A 486 -17.72 -18.49 0.69
CA GLU A 486 -17.45 -19.40 -0.44
C GLU A 486 -18.55 -19.34 -1.52
N LYS A 487 -19.81 -19.13 -1.11
CA LYS A 487 -20.95 -18.91 -2.01
C LYS A 487 -21.02 -17.49 -2.58
N LYS A 488 -20.11 -16.59 -2.17
CA LYS A 488 -20.10 -15.16 -2.51
C LYS A 488 -21.38 -14.42 -2.11
N LEU A 489 -21.91 -14.74 -0.92
CA LEU A 489 -23.08 -14.07 -0.33
C LEU A 489 -22.68 -13.00 0.70
N LEU A 490 -21.38 -12.79 0.95
CA LEU A 490 -20.84 -11.78 1.86
C LEU A 490 -19.85 -10.90 1.07
N ASP A 491 -20.13 -9.60 0.94
CA ASP A 491 -19.33 -8.69 0.10
C ASP A 491 -17.90 -8.48 0.62
N TYR A 492 -17.74 -8.26 1.94
CA TYR A 492 -16.44 -8.09 2.59
C TYR A 492 -16.03 -9.30 3.46
N GLY A 493 -16.88 -10.34 3.51
CA GLY A 493 -16.63 -11.59 4.23
C GLY A 493 -17.02 -11.59 5.71
N ASP A 494 -17.53 -10.47 6.23
CA ASP A 494 -18.21 -10.32 7.52
C ASP A 494 -19.68 -10.78 7.43
N MET A 495 -20.34 -10.98 8.57
CA MET A 495 -21.79 -11.14 8.64
C MET A 495 -22.42 -9.96 9.38
N PHE A 496 -23.21 -9.16 8.67
CA PHE A 496 -23.99 -8.04 9.21
C PHE A 496 -23.13 -6.94 9.87
N GLY A 497 -21.97 -6.63 9.30
CA GLY A 497 -21.02 -5.66 9.85
C GLY A 497 -20.15 -6.24 10.97
N VAL A 498 -20.18 -7.56 11.21
CA VAL A 498 -19.32 -8.23 12.20
C VAL A 498 -18.58 -9.39 11.55
N TYR A 499 -17.26 -9.28 11.48
CA TYR A 499 -16.39 -10.37 11.09
C TYR A 499 -16.08 -11.22 12.33
N PHE A 500 -16.56 -12.47 12.35
CA PHE A 500 -16.33 -13.42 13.43
C PHE A 500 -15.00 -14.16 13.23
N TYR A 501 -14.27 -14.41 14.31
CA TYR A 501 -12.93 -15.00 14.24
C TYR A 501 -12.58 -15.98 15.38
N GLU A 502 -11.53 -16.76 15.10
CA GLU A 502 -10.75 -17.58 16.03
C GLU A 502 -9.36 -16.91 16.16
N ASP A 503 -9.35 -15.62 16.48
CA ASP A 503 -8.11 -14.85 16.62
C ASP A 503 -7.56 -14.95 18.05
N GLY A 504 -6.25 -14.74 18.15
CA GLY A 504 -5.54 -14.77 19.42
C GLY A 504 -5.68 -13.51 20.25
N VAL A 505 -4.92 -13.48 21.35
CA VAL A 505 -4.92 -12.40 22.36
C VAL A 505 -4.54 -11.03 21.77
N ASP A 506 -3.84 -11.01 20.63
CA ASP A 506 -3.41 -9.82 19.89
C ASP A 506 -4.58 -9.03 19.26
N SER A 507 -5.79 -9.60 19.17
CA SER A 507 -6.99 -8.96 18.64
C SER A 507 -7.66 -7.95 19.61
N ARG A 508 -7.00 -7.65 20.72
CA ARG A 508 -7.46 -6.76 21.79
C ARG A 508 -6.94 -5.34 21.59
N TYR A 509 -7.42 -4.41 22.39
CA TYR A 509 -6.90 -3.06 22.48
C TYR A 509 -6.48 -2.76 23.93
N LEU A 510 -5.72 -1.68 24.15
CA LEU A 510 -5.16 -1.34 25.46
C LEU A 510 -6.20 -1.17 26.58
N ASN A 511 -7.48 -0.93 26.25
CA ASN A 511 -8.59 -0.82 27.21
C ASN A 511 -9.57 -2.01 27.21
N THR A 512 -9.27 -3.12 26.52
CA THR A 512 -10.04 -4.36 26.63
C THR A 512 -9.90 -4.94 28.05
N PRO A 513 -10.97 -5.10 28.85
CA PRO A 513 -10.84 -5.64 30.22
C PRO A 513 -10.19 -7.02 30.22
N LEU A 514 -9.33 -7.30 31.22
CA LEU A 514 -8.52 -8.54 31.26
C LEU A 514 -9.38 -9.82 31.19
N ASP A 515 -10.57 -9.77 31.75
CA ASP A 515 -11.56 -10.85 31.81
C ASP A 515 -12.54 -10.90 30.62
N VAL A 516 -12.15 -10.32 29.47
CA VAL A 516 -12.88 -10.38 28.19
C VAL A 516 -12.12 -11.21 27.16
N ILE A 517 -12.80 -12.19 26.56
CA ILE A 517 -12.28 -13.08 25.49
C ILE A 517 -12.89 -12.65 24.16
N THR A 518 -12.07 -12.21 23.20
CA THR A 518 -12.54 -11.62 21.93
C THR A 518 -13.02 -12.70 20.93
N PHE A 519 -14.00 -12.38 20.09
CA PHE A 519 -14.50 -13.32 19.06
C PHE A 519 -14.99 -12.68 17.74
N GLY A 520 -15.01 -11.35 17.62
CA GLY A 520 -15.39 -10.69 16.38
C GLY A 520 -15.18 -9.18 16.40
N SER A 521 -15.12 -8.55 15.22
CA SER A 521 -14.90 -7.12 15.04
C SER A 521 -15.60 -6.60 13.77
N PRO A 522 -16.06 -5.34 13.72
CA PRO A 522 -16.45 -4.68 12.49
C PRO A 522 -15.27 -4.24 11.60
N GLY A 523 -14.01 -4.43 12.03
CA GLY A 523 -12.82 -4.12 11.23
C GLY A 523 -12.44 -2.64 11.15
N VAL A 524 -13.00 -1.79 12.02
CA VAL A 524 -12.73 -0.34 12.09
C VAL A 524 -12.46 0.10 13.53
N ASP A 525 -11.59 1.11 13.70
CA ASP A 525 -11.29 1.84 14.93
C ASP A 525 -11.00 0.99 16.18
N GLY A 526 -10.42 -0.21 15.97
CA GLY A 526 -10.12 -1.17 17.04
C GLY A 526 -11.34 -1.76 17.75
N ILE A 527 -12.56 -1.47 17.27
CA ILE A 527 -13.81 -1.95 17.88
C ILE A 527 -13.85 -3.48 17.82
N HIS A 528 -14.29 -4.13 18.89
CA HIS A 528 -14.43 -5.60 18.94
C HIS A 528 -15.48 -6.06 19.95
N TYR A 529 -15.87 -7.33 19.83
CA TYR A 529 -16.82 -8.00 20.71
C TYR A 529 -16.14 -9.15 21.45
N GLY A 530 -16.54 -9.36 22.70
CA GLY A 530 -15.97 -10.41 23.54
C GLY A 530 -16.93 -10.96 24.59
N PHE A 531 -16.60 -12.15 25.10
CA PHE A 531 -17.27 -12.81 26.21
C PHE A 531 -16.71 -12.27 27.53
N LEU A 532 -17.57 -11.75 28.40
CA LEU A 532 -17.21 -11.35 29.75
C LEU A 532 -17.20 -12.58 30.67
N THR A 533 -16.03 -12.99 31.15
CA THR A 533 -15.86 -14.19 32.00
C THR A 533 -16.13 -13.92 33.49
N ASP A 534 -16.26 -12.65 33.87
CA ASP A 534 -16.34 -12.17 35.26
C ASP A 534 -15.20 -12.70 36.11
N PHE A 535 -13.96 -12.49 35.66
CA PHE A 535 -12.74 -13.05 36.25
C PHE A 535 -12.85 -14.56 36.53
N GLY A 536 -13.28 -15.29 35.52
CA GLY A 536 -13.31 -16.74 35.57
C GLY A 536 -14.47 -17.38 36.34
N GLU A 537 -15.45 -16.59 36.83
CA GLU A 537 -16.62 -17.06 37.59
C GLU A 537 -17.73 -17.63 36.67
N VAL A 538 -17.76 -17.25 35.39
CA VAL A 538 -18.63 -17.88 34.39
C VAL A 538 -18.16 -19.30 34.10
N THR A 539 -19.07 -20.28 34.08
CA THR A 539 -18.75 -21.70 33.85
C THR A 539 -18.67 -22.11 32.38
N SER A 540 -19.29 -21.35 31.48
CA SER A 540 -19.31 -21.60 30.04
C SER A 540 -19.51 -20.30 29.26
N LEU A 541 -18.74 -20.09 28.20
CA LEU A 541 -18.85 -18.91 27.33
C LEU A 541 -20.19 -18.84 26.56
N GLU A 542 -20.94 -19.94 26.49
CA GLU A 542 -22.33 -19.96 25.98
C GLU A 542 -23.29 -19.13 26.87
N GLU A 543 -22.94 -18.87 28.14
CA GLU A 543 -23.73 -18.12 29.12
C GLU A 543 -23.10 -16.76 29.50
N ALA A 544 -21.93 -16.45 28.94
CA ALA A 544 -21.20 -15.21 29.19
C ALA A 544 -21.89 -14.00 28.54
N TYR A 545 -21.95 -12.87 29.25
CA TYR A 545 -22.40 -11.61 28.64
C TYR A 545 -21.50 -11.23 27.47
N ILE A 546 -22.09 -10.66 26.43
CA ILE A 546 -21.34 -10.11 25.30
C ILE A 546 -21.09 -8.63 25.57
N VAL A 547 -19.82 -8.24 25.57
CA VAL A 547 -19.39 -6.84 25.58
C VAL A 547 -18.97 -6.40 24.18
N ARG A 548 -19.18 -5.11 23.91
CA ARG A 548 -18.54 -4.35 22.84
C ARG A 548 -17.48 -3.46 23.48
N VAL A 549 -16.29 -3.45 22.91
CA VAL A 549 -15.21 -2.51 23.25
C VAL A 549 -15.09 -1.52 22.10
N GLU A 550 -15.10 -0.23 22.41
CA GLU A 550 -14.93 0.91 21.50
C GLU A 550 -13.72 1.73 21.97
N PRO A 551 -12.50 1.40 21.51
CA PRO A 551 -11.33 2.01 22.10
C PRO A 551 -11.24 3.54 21.99
N MET A 552 -11.78 4.08 20.89
CA MET A 552 -11.84 5.52 20.61
C MET A 552 -12.97 6.27 21.35
N ASN A 553 -13.80 5.55 22.13
CA ASN A 553 -14.85 6.13 22.97
C ASN A 553 -14.33 6.29 24.41
N PHE A 554 -13.38 7.22 24.61
CA PHE A 554 -12.60 7.33 25.85
C PHE A 554 -13.43 7.50 27.13
N ASP A 555 -14.63 8.08 27.04
CA ASP A 555 -15.53 8.29 28.19
C ASP A 555 -16.33 7.03 28.57
N ASP A 556 -16.59 6.12 27.63
CA ASP A 556 -17.45 4.94 27.82
C ASP A 556 -17.02 3.78 26.87
N PRO A 557 -15.79 3.26 27.02
CA PRO A 557 -15.15 2.40 26.03
C PRO A 557 -15.63 0.93 26.05
N VAL A 558 -16.41 0.51 27.04
CA VAL A 558 -16.84 -0.90 27.17
C VAL A 558 -18.30 -1.01 27.58
N ARG A 559 -19.11 -1.74 26.81
CA ARG A 559 -20.56 -1.84 27.01
C ARG A 559 -21.06 -3.26 26.88
N ILE A 560 -21.95 -3.70 27.77
CA ILE A 560 -22.67 -4.97 27.59
C ILE A 560 -23.76 -4.79 26.54
N VAL A 561 -23.67 -5.57 25.45
CA VAL A 561 -24.61 -5.54 24.33
C VAL A 561 -25.55 -6.74 24.29
N ALA A 562 -25.19 -7.89 24.89
CA ALA A 562 -26.12 -9.02 24.99
C ALA A 562 -25.91 -9.91 26.22
N ARG A 563 -26.91 -10.75 26.51
CA ARG A 563 -26.84 -11.76 27.58
C ARG A 563 -25.87 -12.90 27.25
N ASN A 564 -25.81 -13.27 25.97
CA ASN A 564 -24.96 -14.32 25.42
C ASN A 564 -24.85 -14.16 23.88
N LEU A 565 -24.04 -15.03 23.26
CA LEU A 565 -23.83 -15.02 21.81
C LEU A 565 -25.13 -15.24 21.04
N HIS A 566 -26.02 -16.09 21.55
CA HIS A 566 -27.31 -16.38 20.92
C HIS A 566 -28.17 -15.12 20.78
N ASP A 567 -28.33 -14.36 21.87
CA ASP A 567 -29.09 -13.12 21.85
C ASP A 567 -28.39 -12.02 21.04
N PHE A 568 -27.05 -11.96 21.03
CA PHE A 568 -26.30 -11.07 20.15
C PHE A 568 -26.60 -11.35 18.66
N LEU A 569 -26.52 -12.61 18.24
CA LEU A 569 -26.82 -13.04 16.87
C LEU A 569 -28.28 -12.78 16.50
N ARG A 570 -29.23 -12.96 17.42
CA ARG A 570 -30.65 -12.59 17.21
C ARG A 570 -30.81 -11.11 16.91
N MET A 571 -30.07 -10.23 17.60
CA MET A 571 -30.09 -8.79 17.29
C MET A 571 -29.51 -8.52 15.90
N LEU A 572 -28.32 -9.03 15.58
CA LEU A 572 -27.67 -8.82 14.28
C LEU A 572 -28.55 -9.25 13.10
N VAL A 573 -29.25 -10.39 13.23
CA VAL A 573 -30.11 -10.94 12.17
C VAL A 573 -31.40 -10.13 11.97
N TYR A 574 -32.00 -9.61 13.05
CA TYR A 574 -33.33 -8.98 13.01
C TYR A 574 -33.35 -7.45 13.14
N ALA A 575 -32.19 -6.80 13.32
CA ALA A 575 -32.05 -5.36 13.37
C ALA A 575 -30.73 -4.91 12.71
N GLU A 576 -30.85 -3.99 11.75
CA GLU A 576 -29.71 -3.45 11.03
C GLU A 576 -28.92 -2.48 11.93
N ASN A 577 -27.60 -2.46 11.81
CA ASN A 577 -26.69 -1.65 12.63
C ASN A 577 -26.76 -1.86 14.15
N ALA A 578 -27.54 -2.85 14.64
CA ALA A 578 -27.72 -3.11 16.08
C ALA A 578 -26.40 -3.35 16.82
N ALA A 579 -25.41 -3.97 16.16
CA ALA A 579 -24.06 -4.19 16.67
C ALA A 579 -23.41 -2.88 17.17
N HIS A 580 -23.52 -1.82 16.35
CA HIS A 580 -22.83 -0.55 16.53
C HIS A 580 -23.54 0.41 17.49
N VAL A 581 -24.86 0.26 17.70
CA VAL A 581 -25.67 1.31 18.35
C VAL A 581 -26.46 0.84 19.57
N LEU A 582 -26.67 -0.47 19.78
CA LEU A 582 -27.45 -0.97 20.92
C LEU A 582 -26.58 -1.57 22.02
N ASP A 583 -26.88 -1.20 23.26
CA ASP A 583 -26.30 -1.70 24.50
C ASP A 583 -27.35 -1.73 25.63
N MET A 584 -26.99 -2.24 26.81
CA MET A 584 -27.93 -2.35 27.95
C MET A 584 -28.50 -1.04 28.50
N ASN A 585 -27.91 0.11 28.15
CA ASN A 585 -28.36 1.45 28.52
C ASN A 585 -29.23 2.11 27.43
N ALA A 586 -29.38 1.49 26.25
CA ALA A 586 -30.14 2.04 25.14
C ALA A 586 -31.58 2.42 25.54
N ASP A 587 -31.98 3.63 25.16
CA ASP A 587 -33.32 4.13 25.46
C ASP A 587 -34.39 3.56 24.51
N LYS A 588 -35.66 3.80 24.84
CA LYS A 588 -36.77 3.26 24.07
C LYS A 588 -36.83 3.83 22.64
N ALA A 589 -36.39 5.06 22.42
CA ALA A 589 -36.38 5.70 21.11
C ALA A 589 -35.30 5.07 20.22
N SER A 590 -34.07 4.96 20.69
CA SER A 590 -32.95 4.30 19.99
C SER A 590 -33.32 2.87 19.60
N VAL A 591 -33.82 2.07 20.56
CA VAL A 591 -34.26 0.70 20.30
C VAL A 591 -35.39 0.67 19.27
N SER A 592 -36.38 1.57 19.38
CA SER A 592 -37.51 1.60 18.43
C SER A 592 -37.07 1.97 17.01
N THR A 593 -36.12 2.89 16.85
CA THR A 593 -35.57 3.31 15.55
C THR A 593 -34.79 2.17 14.89
N ILE A 594 -33.93 1.49 15.63
CA ILE A 594 -33.05 0.42 15.10
C ILE A 594 -33.82 -0.88 14.85
N MET A 595 -34.88 -1.13 15.63
CA MET A 595 -35.77 -2.28 15.45
C MET A 595 -36.94 -1.99 14.49
N ALA A 596 -37.03 -0.79 13.95
CA ALA A 596 -37.99 -0.46 12.90
C ALA A 596 -37.64 -1.26 11.63
N PRO A 597 -38.62 -1.88 10.96
CA PRO A 597 -38.34 -2.52 9.68
C PRO A 597 -38.00 -1.44 8.66
N ASP A 598 -36.75 -1.43 8.17
CA ASP A 598 -36.40 -0.68 6.97
C ASP A 598 -37.24 -1.23 5.79
N PRO A 599 -38.09 -0.41 5.14
CA PRO A 599 -38.85 -0.84 3.97
C PRO A 599 -37.96 -1.25 2.78
N ASP A 600 -36.72 -0.74 2.69
CA ASP A 600 -35.81 -0.98 1.57
C ASP A 600 -34.86 -2.18 1.81
N ALA A 601 -34.64 -2.59 3.07
CA ALA A 601 -33.81 -3.74 3.44
C ALA A 601 -34.36 -5.11 2.97
N TRP A 602 -35.61 -5.16 2.50
CA TRP A 602 -36.28 -6.36 1.99
C TRP A 602 -36.56 -6.30 0.48
N GLU A 603 -35.90 -5.40 -0.26
CA GLU A 603 -35.99 -5.37 -1.72
C GLU A 603 -35.52 -6.70 -2.35
N PRO A 604 -36.34 -7.35 -3.21
CA PRO A 604 -35.95 -8.60 -3.87
C PRO A 604 -34.77 -8.40 -4.83
N GLY A 605 -33.55 -8.69 -4.36
CA GLY A 605 -32.32 -8.57 -5.15
C GLY A 605 -31.04 -8.31 -4.35
N ARG A 606 -31.12 -7.97 -3.05
CA ARG A 606 -29.94 -7.93 -2.17
C ARG A 606 -29.67 -9.31 -1.56
N ASP A 607 -28.40 -9.72 -1.51
CA ASP A 607 -28.00 -10.99 -0.91
C ASP A 607 -28.24 -11.01 0.62
N ASP A 608 -28.26 -9.85 1.28
CA ASP A 608 -28.48 -9.70 2.73
C ASP A 608 -29.74 -10.40 3.25
N ALA A 609 -30.87 -10.29 2.53
CA ALA A 609 -32.12 -10.92 2.95
C ALA A 609 -32.04 -12.46 2.90
N LEU A 610 -31.30 -13.00 1.92
CA LEU A 610 -30.99 -14.42 1.83
C LEU A 610 -30.01 -14.84 2.94
N VAL A 611 -28.99 -14.04 3.23
CA VAL A 611 -28.05 -14.28 4.34
C VAL A 611 -28.78 -14.28 5.68
N ARG A 612 -29.59 -13.26 6.00
CA ARG A 612 -30.43 -13.21 7.21
C ARG A 612 -31.32 -14.45 7.34
N HIS A 613 -31.94 -14.88 6.24
CA HIS A 613 -32.74 -16.12 6.23
C HIS A 613 -31.88 -17.35 6.53
N LEU A 614 -30.79 -17.58 5.80
CA LEU A 614 -29.89 -18.72 5.99
C LEU A 614 -29.32 -18.77 7.42
N VAL A 615 -28.85 -17.64 7.96
CA VAL A 615 -28.34 -17.55 9.34
C VAL A 615 -29.43 -17.86 10.36
N SER A 616 -30.63 -17.29 10.22
CA SER A 616 -31.75 -17.59 11.13
C SER A 616 -32.12 -19.08 11.13
N GLN A 617 -32.14 -19.74 9.98
CA GLN A 617 -32.48 -21.16 9.86
C GLN A 617 -31.37 -22.09 10.37
N THR A 618 -30.11 -21.79 10.03
CA THR A 618 -28.96 -22.62 10.42
C THR A 618 -28.68 -22.54 11.92
N LEU A 619 -28.78 -21.35 12.52
CA LEU A 619 -28.51 -21.12 13.94
C LEU A 619 -29.78 -21.18 14.82
N LYS A 620 -30.96 -21.35 14.21
CA LYS A 620 -32.28 -21.40 14.87
C LYS A 620 -32.59 -20.14 15.68
N LEU A 621 -32.31 -18.99 15.10
CA LEU A 621 -32.51 -17.68 15.74
C LEU A 621 -33.95 -17.23 15.52
N GLU A 622 -34.63 -16.83 16.59
CA GLU A 622 -36.00 -16.28 16.53
C GLU A 622 -35.98 -14.77 16.81
N LYS A 623 -36.89 -14.01 16.18
CA LYS A 623 -37.00 -12.56 16.44
C LYS A 623 -37.24 -12.28 17.93
N MET A 624 -36.53 -11.30 18.48
CA MET A 624 -36.73 -10.85 19.85
C MET A 624 -38.08 -10.08 19.96
N PRO A 625 -39.03 -10.50 20.84
CA PRO A 625 -40.38 -9.93 20.84
C PRO A 625 -40.47 -8.47 21.31
N ASP A 626 -39.72 -8.11 22.35
CA ASP A 626 -39.59 -6.74 22.86
C ASP A 626 -38.11 -6.48 23.23
N PRO A 627 -37.32 -5.94 22.29
CA PRO A 627 -35.91 -5.67 22.50
C PRO A 627 -35.64 -4.63 23.60
N TYR A 628 -36.55 -3.68 23.82
CA TYR A 628 -36.39 -2.69 24.88
C TYR A 628 -36.62 -3.32 26.26
N ALA A 629 -37.68 -4.11 26.41
CA ALA A 629 -37.91 -4.87 27.64
C ALA A 629 -36.80 -5.89 27.92
N TYR A 630 -36.17 -6.46 26.87
CA TYR A 630 -34.98 -7.28 27.01
C TYR A 630 -33.80 -6.49 27.60
N PHE A 631 -33.45 -5.31 27.08
CA PHE A 631 -32.36 -4.50 27.65
C PHE A 631 -32.63 -4.05 29.08
N GLN A 632 -33.89 -3.68 29.41
CA GLN A 632 -34.27 -3.37 30.79
C GLN A 632 -34.11 -4.58 31.74
N GLN A 633 -34.40 -5.79 31.26
CA GLN A 633 -34.14 -7.03 32.00
C GLN A 633 -32.65 -7.34 32.10
N LEU A 634 -31.88 -7.10 31.03
CA LEU A 634 -30.42 -7.31 30.98
C LEU A 634 -29.71 -6.42 32.00
N LYS A 635 -30.00 -5.11 31.99
CA LYS A 635 -29.47 -4.14 32.95
C LYS A 635 -29.84 -4.48 34.39
N LYS A 636 -31.09 -4.89 34.64
CA LYS A 636 -31.53 -5.35 35.97
C LYS A 636 -30.83 -6.63 36.41
N ALA A 637 -30.70 -7.62 35.52
CA ALA A 637 -30.02 -8.87 35.82
C ALA A 637 -28.52 -8.67 36.11
N ARG A 638 -27.87 -7.78 35.34
CA ARG A 638 -26.46 -7.41 35.58
C ARG A 638 -26.30 -6.70 36.91
N GLY A 639 -27.10 -5.68 37.21
CA GLY A 639 -27.04 -4.94 38.48
C GLY A 639 -27.40 -5.77 39.74
N LEU A 640 -28.05 -6.93 39.57
CA LEU A 640 -28.27 -7.89 40.66
C LEU A 640 -27.10 -8.86 40.87
N ALA A 641 -26.31 -9.15 39.82
CA ALA A 641 -25.16 -10.05 39.89
C ALA A 641 -23.86 -9.31 40.22
N ALA A 642 -23.59 -8.23 39.49
CA ALA A 642 -22.43 -7.38 39.64
C ALA A 642 -22.71 -6.24 40.64
N THR A 643 -22.72 -6.58 41.93
CA THR A 643 -23.11 -5.65 43.00
C THR A 643 -22.01 -4.67 43.40
N VAL A 644 -20.79 -4.83 42.87
CA VAL A 644 -19.67 -3.91 43.07
C VAL A 644 -19.41 -3.13 41.77
N PRO A 645 -19.68 -1.80 41.71
CA PRO A 645 -19.54 -1.06 40.45
C PRO A 645 -18.07 -0.81 40.07
N THR A 646 -17.81 -0.65 38.77
CA THR A 646 -16.53 -0.25 38.16
C THR A 646 -16.78 0.98 37.29
N GLU A 647 -15.72 1.71 36.91
CA GLU A 647 -15.82 2.92 36.09
C GLU A 647 -16.38 2.62 34.69
N ASP A 648 -16.02 1.46 34.12
CA ASP A 648 -16.54 0.92 32.85
C ASP A 648 -18.01 0.43 32.90
N GLY A 649 -18.69 0.58 34.04
CA GLY A 649 -20.08 0.15 34.22
C GLY A 649 -20.34 -1.37 34.18
N LEU A 650 -19.32 -2.22 33.98
CA LEU A 650 -19.50 -3.68 33.94
C LEU A 650 -19.81 -4.27 35.33
N GLY A 651 -19.14 -3.77 36.37
CA GLY A 651 -19.22 -4.20 37.76
C GLY A 651 -18.67 -5.61 38.04
N VAL A 652 -18.09 -5.82 39.21
CA VAL A 652 -17.55 -7.12 39.65
C VAL A 652 -18.64 -7.96 40.31
N VAL A 653 -18.70 -9.25 39.96
CA VAL A 653 -19.53 -10.26 40.62
C VAL A 653 -18.80 -10.74 41.90
N PRO A 654 -19.37 -10.60 43.10
CA PRO A 654 -18.70 -11.05 44.33
C PRO A 654 -18.71 -12.57 44.44
N SER A 655 -17.55 -13.18 44.71
CA SER A 655 -17.44 -14.63 44.96
C SER A 655 -17.32 -14.97 46.44
N THR A 656 -16.84 -14.03 47.27
CA THR A 656 -16.73 -14.22 48.72
C THR A 656 -18.02 -13.88 49.48
N GLY A 657 -19.01 -13.28 48.81
CA GLY A 657 -20.21 -12.74 49.44
C GLY A 657 -19.98 -11.47 50.26
N ALA A 658 -18.78 -10.88 50.19
CA ALA A 658 -18.52 -9.54 50.72
C ALA A 658 -19.42 -8.50 50.03
N GLY A 659 -19.86 -7.50 50.80
CA GLY A 659 -20.58 -6.35 50.25
C GLY A 659 -19.67 -5.42 49.45
N ILE A 660 -20.20 -4.27 49.04
CA ILE A 660 -19.43 -3.22 48.35
C ILE A 660 -18.14 -2.93 49.14
N PRO A 661 -16.94 -3.03 48.52
CA PRO A 661 -15.68 -2.77 49.20
C PRO A 661 -15.64 -1.36 49.78
N ALA A 662 -15.20 -1.24 51.03
CA ALA A 662 -15.02 0.05 51.70
C ALA A 662 -13.81 0.84 51.18
N GLU A 663 -12.84 0.14 50.59
CA GLU A 663 -11.61 0.70 50.03
C GLU A 663 -11.60 0.55 48.51
N ARG A 664 -11.34 1.65 47.80
CA ARG A 664 -11.00 1.70 46.37
C ARG A 664 -9.61 2.29 46.22
N PHE A 665 -8.94 1.95 45.14
CA PHE A 665 -7.75 2.68 44.72
C PHE A 665 -8.16 4.07 44.25
N ASP A 666 -7.41 5.09 44.66
CA ASP A 666 -7.63 6.46 44.21
C ASP A 666 -6.75 6.76 42.99
N PHE A 667 -7.39 6.78 41.82
CA PHE A 667 -6.75 7.17 40.56
C PHE A 667 -6.65 8.70 40.40
N ALA A 668 -7.28 9.50 41.26
CA ALA A 668 -7.32 10.96 41.10
C ALA A 668 -5.93 11.61 41.31
N GLY A 669 -5.54 12.47 40.38
CA GLY A 669 -4.29 13.23 40.47
C GLY A 669 -3.01 12.40 40.28
N LYS A 670 -3.11 11.18 39.75
CA LYS A 670 -1.98 10.35 39.31
C LYS A 670 -1.89 10.40 37.79
N GLU A 671 -0.66 10.49 37.27
CA GLU A 671 -0.38 10.46 35.82
C GLU A 671 -0.09 9.03 35.32
N TRP A 672 0.45 8.16 36.17
CA TRP A 672 0.76 6.75 35.88
C TRP A 672 0.57 5.85 37.12
N LEU A 673 0.59 4.54 36.91
CA LEU A 673 0.47 3.54 37.98
C LEU A 673 1.84 3.20 38.60
N GLU A 674 2.12 3.70 39.81
CA GLU A 674 3.37 3.37 40.52
C GLU A 674 3.33 2.00 41.22
N LEU A 675 4.45 1.28 41.15
CA LEU A 675 4.64 -0.03 41.82
C LEU A 675 4.44 0.02 43.33
N ALA A 676 4.82 1.12 43.98
CA ALA A 676 4.68 1.29 45.42
C ALA A 676 3.19 1.38 45.83
N ASP A 677 2.40 2.14 45.08
CA ASP A 677 0.96 2.30 45.31
C ASP A 677 0.21 1.00 45.03
N ALA A 678 0.52 0.33 43.91
CA ALA A 678 -0.06 -0.97 43.57
C ALA A 678 0.21 -1.99 44.68
N LYS A 679 1.45 -2.08 45.18
CA LYS A 679 1.81 -2.97 46.31
C LYS A 679 1.12 -2.60 47.61
N ALA A 680 1.03 -1.31 47.93
CA ALA A 680 0.36 -0.83 49.13
C ALA A 680 -1.13 -1.21 49.13
N PHE A 681 -1.83 -0.96 48.01
CA PHE A 681 -3.24 -1.29 47.86
C PHE A 681 -3.48 -2.81 47.88
N PHE A 682 -2.76 -3.60 47.07
CA PHE A 682 -2.94 -5.05 47.03
C PHE A 682 -2.54 -5.75 48.34
N GLY A 683 -1.71 -5.11 49.17
CA GLY A 683 -1.34 -5.62 50.50
C GLY A 683 -2.48 -5.61 51.53
N SER A 684 -3.47 -4.72 51.39
CA SER A 684 -4.64 -4.64 52.30
C SER A 684 -5.99 -4.95 51.63
N ALA A 685 -6.12 -4.74 50.32
CA ALA A 685 -7.38 -4.80 49.61
C ALA A 685 -8.01 -6.22 49.59
N PRO A 686 -9.32 -6.35 49.85
CA PRO A 686 -10.05 -7.61 49.64
C PRO A 686 -10.10 -7.98 48.14
N ARG A 687 -10.38 -9.26 47.82
CA ARG A 687 -10.39 -9.76 46.43
C ARG A 687 -11.22 -8.87 45.51
N GLU A 688 -12.45 -8.55 45.88
CA GLU A 688 -13.37 -7.74 45.09
C GLU A 688 -12.82 -6.32 44.81
N ALA A 689 -12.06 -5.72 45.73
CA ALA A 689 -11.42 -4.43 45.51
C ALA A 689 -10.21 -4.53 44.55
N LYS A 690 -9.46 -5.64 44.60
CA LYS A 690 -8.41 -5.93 43.61
C LYS A 690 -8.99 -6.08 42.20
N LEU A 691 -10.13 -6.76 42.05
CA LEU A 691 -10.80 -6.92 40.76
C LEU A 691 -11.38 -5.61 40.21
N VAL A 692 -11.92 -4.74 41.09
CA VAL A 692 -12.34 -3.38 40.71
C VAL A 692 -11.15 -2.57 40.19
N PHE A 693 -10.04 -2.55 40.93
CA PHE A 693 -8.81 -1.90 40.48
C PHE A 693 -8.35 -2.41 39.12
N LEU A 694 -8.38 -3.73 38.88
CA LEU A 694 -7.91 -4.31 37.62
C LEU A 694 -8.76 -3.86 36.42
N ARG A 695 -10.09 -3.73 36.56
CA ARG A 695 -10.92 -3.17 35.48
C ARG A 695 -10.73 -1.67 35.33
N ASP A 696 -10.77 -0.91 36.43
CA ASP A 696 -10.65 0.55 36.41
C ASP A 696 -9.26 1.00 35.90
N ALA A 697 -8.19 0.25 36.19
CA ALA A 697 -6.85 0.50 35.64
C ALA A 697 -6.70 0.05 34.17
N GLN A 698 -7.39 -1.02 33.75
CA GLN A 698 -7.36 -1.46 32.35
C GLN A 698 -8.17 -0.52 31.45
N SER A 699 -9.36 -0.06 31.85
CA SER A 699 -10.19 0.85 31.06
C SER A 699 -9.49 2.18 30.77
N ARG A 700 -8.63 2.62 31.68
CA ARG A 700 -7.74 3.79 31.57
C ARG A 700 -6.46 3.54 30.75
N GLY A 701 -6.19 2.31 30.31
CA GLY A 701 -4.94 1.93 29.63
C GLY A 701 -3.73 1.75 30.56
N TRP A 702 -3.85 2.06 31.85
CA TRP A 702 -2.70 2.14 32.76
C TRP A 702 -2.00 0.80 33.00
N ILE A 703 -2.67 -0.35 32.88
CA ILE A 703 -1.99 -1.66 32.96
C ILE A 703 -1.09 -1.90 31.74
N ASN A 704 -1.47 -1.36 30.58
CA ASN A 704 -0.71 -1.48 29.34
C ASN A 704 0.51 -0.54 29.31
N GLU A 705 0.32 0.70 29.77
CA GLU A 705 1.36 1.74 29.86
C GLU A 705 2.28 1.59 31.09
N ALA A 706 1.94 0.71 32.04
CA ALA A 706 2.74 0.50 33.24
C ALA A 706 4.12 -0.12 32.96
N ASP A 707 5.10 0.27 33.78
CA ASP A 707 6.43 -0.35 33.84
C ASP A 707 6.34 -1.88 33.97
N GLU A 708 7.30 -2.60 33.39
CA GLU A 708 7.32 -4.07 33.43
C GLU A 708 7.36 -4.63 34.87
N ASP A 709 7.98 -3.93 35.82
CA ASP A 709 7.95 -4.30 37.25
C ASP A 709 6.51 -4.28 37.84
N VAL A 710 5.65 -3.38 37.36
CA VAL A 710 4.24 -3.29 37.73
C VAL A 710 3.44 -4.38 37.04
N LYS A 711 3.64 -4.58 35.73
CA LYS A 711 3.03 -5.69 34.97
C LYS A 711 3.36 -7.05 35.62
N GLN A 712 4.61 -7.29 35.99
CA GLN A 712 5.04 -8.51 36.68
C GLN A 712 4.46 -8.64 38.10
N PHE A 713 4.29 -7.54 38.84
CA PHE A 713 3.62 -7.56 40.14
C PHE A 713 2.13 -7.93 39.99
N LEU A 714 1.40 -7.31 39.06
CA LEU A 714 -0.01 -7.61 38.81
C LEU A 714 -0.21 -9.06 38.32
N LYS A 715 0.69 -9.58 37.48
CA LYS A 715 0.74 -10.99 37.08
C LYS A 715 0.87 -11.93 38.29
N GLN A 716 1.71 -11.59 39.27
CA GLN A 716 1.89 -12.40 40.48
C GLN A 716 0.65 -12.36 41.38
N GLU A 717 0.04 -11.19 41.56
CA GLU A 717 -1.18 -11.03 42.38
C GLU A 717 -2.39 -11.75 41.76
N LEU A 718 -2.57 -11.68 40.44
CA LEU A 718 -3.63 -12.40 39.72
C LEU A 718 -3.50 -13.92 39.91
N ARG A 719 -2.30 -14.49 39.70
CA ARG A 719 -2.04 -15.91 39.95
C ARG A 719 -2.24 -16.29 41.41
N ALA A 720 -1.88 -15.42 42.36
CA ALA A 720 -2.10 -15.64 43.79
C ALA A 720 -3.60 -15.70 44.18
N ILE A 721 -4.49 -15.11 43.38
CA ILE A 721 -5.96 -15.21 43.55
C ILE A 721 -6.64 -16.16 42.56
N GLY A 722 -5.87 -16.99 41.84
CA GLY A 722 -6.36 -18.07 40.96
C GLY A 722 -6.85 -17.60 39.58
N LEU A 723 -6.27 -16.51 39.07
CA LEU A 723 -6.61 -15.88 37.78
C LEU A 723 -5.43 -15.96 36.81
N ASP A 724 -4.96 -17.18 36.56
CA ASP A 724 -3.81 -17.45 35.69
C ASP A 724 -4.05 -16.98 34.23
N ASP A 725 -5.25 -17.18 33.70
CA ASP A 725 -5.61 -16.76 32.33
C ASP A 725 -5.53 -15.22 32.20
N GLU A 726 -6.10 -14.48 33.15
CA GLU A 726 -6.03 -13.02 33.19
C GLU A 726 -4.60 -12.50 33.42
N ALA A 727 -3.76 -13.24 34.16
CA ALA A 727 -2.35 -12.89 34.33
C ALA A 727 -1.55 -13.06 33.03
N ASP A 728 -1.77 -14.16 32.31
CA ASP A 728 -1.10 -14.45 31.04
C ASP A 728 -1.46 -13.41 29.94
N ARG A 729 -2.61 -12.74 30.08
CA ARG A 729 -3.07 -11.65 29.19
C ARG A 729 -2.48 -10.27 29.50
N ILE A 730 -1.83 -10.05 30.65
CA ILE A 730 -1.17 -8.77 30.93
C ILE A 730 0.04 -8.61 29.98
N GLY A 731 0.11 -7.47 29.30
CA GLY A 731 1.10 -7.22 28.24
C GLY A 731 0.62 -7.57 26.83
N TYR A 732 -0.68 -7.81 26.65
CA TYR A 732 -1.29 -7.95 25.32
C TYR A 732 -2.44 -6.94 25.10
N PRO A 733 -2.52 -6.32 23.91
CA PRO A 733 -1.49 -6.35 22.85
C PRO A 733 -0.23 -5.61 23.29
N ASP A 734 0.94 -6.04 22.80
CA ASP A 734 2.22 -5.41 23.15
C ASP A 734 2.38 -4.07 22.39
N TYR A 735 2.07 -2.97 23.07
CA TYR A 735 1.88 -1.65 22.45
C TYR A 735 3.13 -0.75 22.46
N GLU A 736 4.23 -1.13 23.14
CA GLU A 736 5.49 -0.36 23.16
C GLU A 736 6.04 -0.16 21.74
N ASP A 737 5.83 -1.15 20.87
CA ASP A 737 6.25 -1.17 19.48
C ASP A 737 5.40 -0.24 18.55
N TYR A 738 4.19 0.20 18.96
CA TYR A 738 3.27 0.94 18.07
C TYR A 738 3.47 2.46 18.04
N TYR A 739 3.94 3.07 19.14
CA TYR A 739 3.96 4.54 19.29
C TYR A 739 5.34 5.19 19.09
N GLU A 740 6.45 4.44 19.18
CA GLU A 740 7.79 5.02 18.95
C GLU A 740 8.08 5.36 17.46
N GLU A 741 7.32 4.81 16.49
CA GLU A 741 7.39 5.21 15.07
C GLU A 741 6.52 6.46 14.75
N GLY A 742 6.88 7.65 15.27
CA GLY A 742 6.49 8.87 14.55
C GLY A 742 6.52 10.23 15.27
N TYR A 743 6.28 10.29 16.57
CA TYR A 743 6.24 11.57 17.30
C TYR A 743 7.33 11.65 18.36
N THR A 744 8.42 12.36 18.02
CA THR A 744 9.34 12.84 19.06
C THR A 744 8.66 13.92 19.89
N GLU A 745 8.42 13.65 21.18
CA GLU A 745 7.96 14.64 22.16
C GLU A 745 8.97 15.78 22.38
N LYS A 746 9.05 16.71 21.43
CA LYS A 746 9.74 18.01 21.57
C LYS A 746 9.11 19.08 20.68
N GLU A 747 7.83 19.38 20.91
CA GLU A 747 7.22 20.69 20.62
C GLU A 747 5.78 20.78 21.17
N THR A 748 5.63 20.59 22.49
CA THR A 748 4.43 21.02 23.24
C THR A 748 4.55 22.50 23.62
N ASP A 749 4.52 23.38 22.61
CA ASP A 749 4.27 24.81 22.80
C ASP A 749 2.97 25.16 22.04
N TRP A 750 1.97 25.61 22.79
CA TRP A 750 0.59 25.65 22.33
C TRP A 750 0.35 26.77 21.31
N MET A 751 -0.18 26.40 20.14
CA MET A 751 -0.72 27.38 19.19
C MET A 751 -2.18 27.66 19.56
N GLU A 752 -2.41 28.66 20.41
CA GLU A 752 -3.72 29.30 20.53
C GLU A 752 -4.07 29.92 19.17
N ILE A 753 -4.95 29.26 18.41
CA ILE A 753 -5.65 29.87 17.28
C ILE A 753 -7.06 30.20 17.78
N GLU A 754 -7.25 31.44 18.21
CA GLU A 754 -8.58 32.02 18.36
C GLU A 754 -9.27 32.02 17.00
N SER A 755 -10.26 31.12 16.82
CA SER A 755 -11.10 31.10 15.63
C SER A 755 -12.28 32.08 15.78
N GLU A 756 -12.00 33.38 15.66
CA GLU A 756 -13.03 34.34 15.23
C GLU A 756 -13.26 34.14 13.73
N ASP A 757 -14.30 33.37 13.36
CA ASP A 757 -15.11 33.56 12.13
C ASP A 757 -16.29 32.56 12.11
N ASP A 758 -17.25 32.81 13.01
CA ASP A 758 -18.59 32.23 12.99
C ASP A 758 -19.41 32.85 11.83
N GLU A 759 -19.42 32.27 10.63
CA GLU A 759 -20.49 32.43 9.63
C GLU A 759 -20.26 31.52 8.40
N TYR A 760 -20.87 30.31 8.36
CA TYR A 760 -21.41 29.69 7.11
C TYR A 760 -22.18 28.35 7.32
N LEU A 761 -22.98 28.23 8.39
CA LEU A 761 -23.96 27.13 8.48
C LEU A 761 -25.25 27.48 7.72
N GLY A 762 -25.39 26.94 6.51
CA GLY A 762 -26.60 27.05 5.70
C GLY A 762 -27.77 26.26 6.30
N SER A 763 -28.58 26.93 7.13
CA SER A 763 -29.79 26.35 7.73
C SER A 763 -30.82 25.94 6.68
N ILE A 764 -31.18 24.65 6.65
CA ILE A 764 -32.42 24.17 6.03
C ILE A 764 -33.39 23.80 7.15
N SER A 765 -34.20 24.78 7.57
CA SER A 765 -35.39 24.55 8.38
C SER A 765 -36.53 24.09 7.48
N ILE A 766 -37.12 22.92 7.77
CA ILE A 766 -38.40 22.49 7.17
C ILE A 766 -39.46 22.54 8.28
N ASP A 767 -40.23 23.62 8.28
CA ASP A 767 -41.39 23.77 9.16
C ASP A 767 -42.50 22.79 8.76
N TRP A 768 -43.08 22.14 9.77
CA TRP A 768 -44.33 21.40 9.65
C TRP A 768 -45.50 22.31 10.02
N PHE A 769 -46.50 22.51 9.14
CA PHE A 769 -47.92 22.63 9.56
C PHE A 769 -48.93 22.65 8.39
N SER A 770 -49.89 21.71 8.44
CA SER A 770 -51.19 21.68 7.70
C SER A 770 -51.12 21.52 6.16
N TRP A 771 -51.99 20.77 5.49
CA TRP A 771 -53.28 20.13 5.85
C TRP A 771 -53.25 18.61 5.60
#